data_AF-A0A444UM20-F1
#
_entry.id   AF-A0A444UM20-F1
#
_cell.length_a   1.000
_cell.length_b   1.000
_cell.length_c   1.000
_cell.angle_alpha   90.00
_cell.angle_beta   90.00
_cell.angle_gamma   90.00
#
_symmetry.space_group_name_H-M   'P 1'
#
loop_
_entity.id
_entity.type
_entity.pdbx_description
1 polymer ?
#
loop_
_entity_poly.entity_id
_entity_poly.type
_entity_poly.pdbx_seq_one_letter_code
_entity_poly.pdbx_strand_id
1 'polypeptide(L)'
;MRCKGTGFYVTFHIPGSLLLQKYFSIFSVACRVYKMLYQHLSRAMHMPIRISKHECRLKSQKKVLSTFVHTKRRGLRDGQHSQTVYVAGGFENRLAWSSLFDQRRTLTSGPMLSAASVAAERPGWYESIADSAPVHMMENVLVVVQQTTGLPWWASVLCTTVALRTAITLPLAAYQMSIIAKVETLQPEIEGLAKRLRYEVSVRAKQLGWSEKIARFHFKKNLRRIVSELYVRDNCHPFKASLVIWVQIPMWVFISIAMRNLSLGVTVSAKAIQQELATGGALWFPDLTMPDTLWVMPVSLGLVNLVIVEIFALRKIELTKFQKYVTNFIRGISLVMIPIAATVPSSMALYWLSSSCVGLGQNLLLRSPRFRRVCRIPRTKADSDTPYKDIASAFIAKYFKARLLPEKLTVYSTLVGLLNARNYNFGGEFVESMIRQLKETLKSNLYDEALYLSTSSLESNLEGLAGVLEADLPNYKNKILRILCTVARLLPEKLTVYSTLVGLLNARNYNFGGEFVESMIRQLKETLKSNLYDEALYLVRFLSDLVNCHVIAAPSMVAMFENFISVVQEQDGPQVRCDWYVYAVLSSLPWVGKELYEKKDVEMERILNQIESYLKRRQKIHVPMLQVWTAEKPHPQEEYLDCLFAQVQKMKKDRWQERHILRPYIAFDSVLCEALQHNLPPFTPPPHSEDAVYPMPKVIFRMFDYTDAPEGPVMPGSHSVERFVIEENLHCIIKSHWRERKTCAAQLLSYPGKNKIPLNYHIVEVIFGELFQLPQPPHIDVMYTTLLIELCKLQPGSLPQVLAQATEMMYMRLDTMNTTCIDRFLNWFSHHLSNFQFRWSWDDWSDCLTQDLDKPKPKFVKEVLEKSMRLSYHQRIVDIVPANFSALIPANPIFVYKYMDESSSSLPGYPVTIAISNAIINRSSNDEILTILKDVPNPNQEDDDDEGDSFNPLKIDVFLQTLLHMAAKSFSHSFSALAKFHEVLKSLTDSDEGKLHILRVVYEAWRNHPQMISVLIDKMIRTQIVDCAAVANWIFSPDMAHDFTRFYVWEILHSTVRKMNKHVQKIQKELETAKEKLEKQHSRKKDSGDEEEDKNSDEEDGLLEEQIERLQEKVESAQSEQKNLFLVIFQRFIMMLTEHLVRCETGGVDFNTPWYKNCIERLQQIFLMHHQTIQQYMVTLENLLFTAELDHHILAVYQQFCALQM
;
A
#
# COMPACT_ATOMS: atom_id res chain seq x y z
N MET A 1 -4.59 -50.31 81.69
CA MET A 1 -4.02 -51.46 80.94
C MET A 1 -2.93 -50.88 80.04
N ARG A 2 -1.63 -50.97 80.38
CA ARG A 2 -0.67 -52.04 80.00
C ARG A 2 -0.82 -52.44 78.51
N CYS A 3 0.18 -52.39 77.64
CA CYS A 3 1.58 -52.81 77.80
C CYS A 3 2.58 -52.04 76.90
N LYS A 4 3.81 -51.94 77.42
CA LYS A 4 5.07 -51.73 76.70
C LYS A 4 5.50 -53.03 75.98
N GLY A 5 6.35 -52.94 74.96
CA GLY A 5 7.19 -54.07 74.54
C GLY A 5 7.89 -53.98 73.18
N THR A 6 9.13 -53.44 73.20
CA THR A 6 10.32 -53.84 72.40
C THR A 6 10.36 -53.78 70.85
N GLY A 7 11.33 -53.02 70.32
CA GLY A 7 12.43 -53.63 69.53
C GLY A 7 12.66 -53.20 68.06
N PHE A 8 13.76 -52.46 67.87
CA PHE A 8 14.68 -52.37 66.70
C PHE A 8 14.52 -51.37 65.54
N TYR A 9 15.70 -50.86 65.17
CA TYR A 9 16.12 -49.72 64.33
C TYR A 9 15.94 -49.91 62.81
N VAL A 10 15.83 -48.81 62.05
CA VAL A 10 16.90 -48.20 61.20
C VAL A 10 16.34 -47.00 60.43
N THR A 11 17.02 -45.86 60.54
CA THR A 11 16.89 -44.62 59.74
C THR A 11 17.43 -44.78 58.31
N PHE A 12 16.74 -44.19 57.32
CA PHE A 12 17.40 -43.49 56.19
C PHE A 12 16.51 -42.35 55.65
N HIS A 13 17.10 -41.16 55.57
CA HIS A 13 16.62 -39.91 54.97
C HIS A 13 16.78 -39.91 53.44
N ILE A 14 15.97 -39.11 52.69
CA ILE A 14 16.26 -38.31 51.44
C ILE A 14 14.91 -37.91 50.73
N PRO A 15 14.76 -36.79 49.97
CA PRO A 15 14.13 -35.55 50.47
C PRO A 15 13.09 -34.93 49.48
N GLY A 16 11.79 -35.03 49.77
CA GLY A 16 10.71 -34.53 48.86
C GLY A 16 10.21 -33.09 49.11
N SER A 17 10.58 -32.43 50.21
CA SER A 17 9.90 -31.20 50.67
C SER A 17 10.42 -29.88 50.07
N LEU A 18 11.61 -29.87 49.46
CA LEU A 18 12.25 -28.65 48.94
C LEU A 18 11.75 -28.21 47.55
N LEU A 19 11.16 -29.12 46.77
CA LEU A 19 10.59 -28.81 45.45
C LEU A 19 9.21 -28.17 45.56
N LEU A 20 8.38 -28.62 46.52
CA LEU A 20 7.06 -28.05 46.82
C LEU A 20 7.16 -26.65 47.44
N GLN A 21 8.15 -26.39 48.31
CA GLN A 21 8.37 -25.07 48.90
C GLN A 21 8.92 -24.05 47.90
N LYS A 22 9.74 -24.48 46.92
CA LYS A 22 10.20 -23.61 45.81
C LYS A 22 9.10 -23.36 44.77
N TYR A 23 8.23 -24.34 44.52
CA TYR A 23 7.02 -24.14 43.72
C TYR A 23 6.05 -23.17 44.39
N PHE A 24 5.83 -23.26 45.71
CA PHE A 24 5.00 -22.29 46.44
C PHE A 24 5.62 -20.89 46.49
N SER A 25 6.95 -20.74 46.46
CA SER A 25 7.59 -19.42 46.37
C SER A 25 7.42 -18.79 44.98
N ILE A 26 7.57 -19.57 43.91
CA ILE A 26 7.34 -19.12 42.53
C ILE A 26 5.84 -18.88 42.26
N PHE A 27 4.96 -19.73 42.80
CA PHE A 27 3.51 -19.59 42.74
C PHE A 27 3.01 -18.47 43.67
N SER A 28 3.66 -18.18 44.80
CA SER A 28 3.37 -17.02 45.67
C SER A 28 3.83 -15.72 45.04
N VAL A 29 4.95 -15.71 44.29
CA VAL A 29 5.38 -14.57 43.48
C VAL A 29 4.46 -14.37 42.29
N ALA A 30 4.06 -15.45 41.60
CA ALA A 30 3.08 -15.41 40.51
C ALA A 30 1.68 -15.01 41.00
N CYS A 31 1.24 -15.44 42.18
CA CYS A 31 -0.02 -15.03 42.81
C CYS A 31 0.06 -13.63 43.40
N ARG A 32 1.23 -13.14 43.85
CA ARG A 32 1.41 -11.73 44.23
C ARG A 32 1.44 -10.83 42.99
N VAL A 33 2.05 -11.28 41.90
CA VAL A 33 2.03 -10.59 40.60
C VAL A 33 0.64 -10.65 39.98
N TYR A 34 -0.08 -11.77 40.07
CA TYR A 34 -1.48 -11.92 39.66
C TYR A 34 -2.41 -11.12 40.55
N LYS A 35 -2.21 -11.07 41.88
CA LYS A 35 -3.01 -10.25 42.80
C LYS A 35 -2.71 -8.75 42.64
N MET A 36 -1.47 -8.37 42.38
CA MET A 36 -1.08 -6.99 42.07
C MET A 36 -1.57 -6.56 40.68
N LEU A 37 -1.51 -7.46 39.68
CA LEU A 37 -2.08 -7.25 38.34
C LEU A 37 -3.60 -7.30 38.35
N TYR A 38 -4.26 -8.14 39.14
CA TYR A 38 -5.72 -8.25 39.28
C TYR A 38 -6.30 -7.11 40.10
N GLN A 39 -5.62 -6.65 41.17
CA GLN A 39 -6.03 -5.44 41.91
C GLN A 39 -5.82 -4.17 41.05
N HIS A 40 -4.84 -4.15 40.15
CA HIS A 40 -4.70 -3.06 39.18
C HIS A 40 -5.58 -3.22 37.93
N LEU A 41 -5.85 -4.44 37.45
CA LEU A 41 -6.78 -4.74 36.35
C LEU A 41 -8.23 -4.56 36.77
N SER A 42 -8.59 -4.83 38.02
CA SER A 42 -9.92 -4.53 38.58
C SER A 42 -10.12 -3.02 38.75
N ARG A 43 -9.06 -2.26 39.06
CA ARG A 43 -9.08 -0.78 39.01
C ARG A 43 -9.01 -0.22 37.58
N ALA A 44 -8.43 -0.97 36.63
CA ALA A 44 -8.36 -0.60 35.22
C ALA A 44 -9.58 -1.05 34.40
N MET A 45 -10.35 -2.05 34.85
CA MET A 45 -11.59 -2.52 34.20
C MET A 45 -12.79 -1.61 34.48
N HIS A 46 -12.65 -0.63 35.38
CA HIS A 46 -13.56 0.52 35.47
C HIS A 46 -13.07 1.74 34.68
N MET A 47 -12.09 1.58 33.78
CA MET A 47 -11.72 2.60 32.80
C MET A 47 -11.70 2.02 31.37
N PRO A 48 -12.17 2.77 30.37
CA PRO A 48 -12.29 2.30 29.00
C PRO A 48 -10.90 2.13 28.35
N ILE A 49 -10.58 0.89 27.92
CA ILE A 49 -9.28 0.55 27.32
C ILE A 49 -9.29 0.84 25.81
N ARG A 50 -8.61 1.92 25.43
CA ARG A 50 -8.11 2.24 24.07
C ARG A 50 -6.79 1.50 23.83
N ILE A 51 -6.71 0.70 22.76
CA ILE A 51 -5.50 -0.04 22.35
C ILE A 51 -4.76 0.77 21.26
N SER A 52 -3.62 1.36 21.61
CA SER A 52 -2.72 1.97 20.61
C SER A 52 -1.84 0.90 19.95
N LYS A 53 -1.81 0.94 18.61
CA LYS A 53 -0.95 0.15 17.73
C LYS A 53 0.32 0.93 17.43
N HIS A 54 1.48 0.30 17.60
CA HIS A 54 2.73 0.72 16.98
C HIS A 54 3.03 -0.13 15.75
N GLU A 55 2.95 0.48 14.57
CA GLU A 55 3.41 -0.05 13.28
C GLU A 55 4.69 0.69 12.84
N CYS A 56 5.72 -0.07 12.46
CA CYS A 56 7.03 0.42 12.03
C CYS A 56 7.10 0.45 10.48
N ARG A 57 7.39 1.63 9.91
CA ARG A 57 7.63 1.90 8.49
C ARG A 57 8.79 1.09 7.88
N LEU A 58 8.63 0.63 6.63
CA LEU A 58 9.74 0.38 5.70
C LEU A 58 9.36 0.69 4.25
N LYS A 59 10.09 1.62 3.63
CA LYS A 59 10.25 1.71 2.18
C LYS A 59 11.72 1.46 1.84
N SER A 60 11.92 0.69 0.77
CA SER A 60 13.16 0.49 0.01
C SER A 60 14.29 -0.30 0.69
N GLN A 61 14.29 -1.62 0.46
CA GLN A 61 15.39 -2.32 -0.21
C GLN A 61 14.86 -3.63 -0.81
N LYS A 62 14.46 -3.58 -2.09
CA LYS A 62 14.31 -4.76 -2.95
C LYS A 62 15.70 -5.25 -3.35
N LYS A 63 16.19 -6.31 -2.71
CA LYS A 63 17.01 -7.37 -3.33
C LYS A 63 17.35 -8.42 -2.26
N VAL A 64 17.28 -9.68 -2.66
CA VAL A 64 17.60 -10.89 -1.88
C VAL A 64 16.46 -11.39 -0.98
N LEU A 65 15.47 -12.06 -1.59
CA LEU A 65 14.96 -13.36 -1.14
C LEU A 65 14.00 -13.92 -2.22
N SER A 66 14.56 -14.43 -3.31
CA SER A 66 13.87 -15.35 -4.22
C SER A 66 14.84 -16.47 -4.56
N THR A 67 15.20 -17.24 -3.55
CA THR A 67 15.92 -18.49 -3.74
C THR A 67 15.55 -19.38 -2.58
N PHE A 68 14.42 -20.08 -2.68
CA PHE A 68 14.29 -21.45 -2.21
C PHE A 68 13.00 -22.05 -2.78
N VAL A 69 13.10 -23.32 -3.16
CA VAL A 69 12.05 -24.24 -3.61
C VAL A 69 11.76 -24.24 -5.12
N HIS A 70 12.61 -25.00 -5.83
CA HIS A 70 12.24 -25.69 -7.06
C HIS A 70 12.87 -27.09 -7.07
N THR A 71 12.14 -28.08 -6.53
CA THR A 71 12.25 -29.52 -6.81
C THR A 71 10.94 -30.11 -6.27
N LYS A 72 10.07 -30.84 -7.00
CA LYS A 72 10.28 -31.95 -7.94
C LYS A 72 8.98 -32.14 -8.75
N ARG A 73 9.10 -32.61 -10.00
CA ARG A 73 8.06 -32.74 -11.05
C ARG A 73 7.75 -34.23 -11.31
N ARG A 74 6.57 -34.48 -11.92
CA ARG A 74 6.07 -35.66 -12.70
C ARG A 74 5.43 -36.82 -11.91
N GLY A 75 4.29 -37.41 -12.32
CA GLY A 75 3.37 -37.11 -13.45
C GLY A 75 2.22 -38.15 -13.60
N LEU A 76 1.26 -37.83 -14.50
CA LEU A 76 0.40 -38.69 -15.36
C LEU A 76 -0.70 -39.58 -14.71
N ARG A 77 -1.88 -39.86 -15.27
CA ARG A 77 -2.76 -39.33 -16.36
C ARG A 77 -4.09 -40.15 -16.28
N ASP A 78 -5.17 -39.64 -16.88
CA ASP A 78 -6.44 -40.32 -17.26
C ASP A 78 -7.45 -40.62 -16.12
N GLY A 79 -8.78 -40.47 -16.25
CA GLY A 79 -9.65 -40.06 -17.34
C GLY A 79 -11.12 -40.33 -16.97
N GLN A 80 -12.00 -39.38 -17.30
CA GLN A 80 -13.39 -39.56 -17.78
C GLN A 80 -14.59 -40.00 -16.88
N HIS A 81 -15.64 -39.18 -17.05
CA HIS A 81 -17.10 -39.46 -17.13
C HIS A 81 -17.92 -39.35 -15.83
N SER A 82 -18.80 -38.33 -15.72
CA SER A 82 -20.20 -38.25 -16.24
C SER A 82 -21.12 -39.15 -15.42
N GLN A 83 -22.32 -38.79 -14.93
CA GLN A 83 -23.37 -37.81 -15.25
C GLN A 83 -24.27 -37.72 -13.97
N THR A 84 -24.75 -36.55 -13.54
CA THR A 84 -26.14 -36.04 -13.71
C THR A 84 -27.21 -36.90 -12.97
N VAL A 85 -28.13 -36.42 -12.13
CA VAL A 85 -29.27 -35.51 -12.38
C VAL A 85 -30.13 -35.37 -11.09
N TYR A 86 -30.52 -34.13 -10.71
CA TYR A 86 -31.85 -33.64 -10.20
C TYR A 86 -32.43 -34.22 -8.87
N VAL A 87 -33.23 -33.55 -8.02
CA VAL A 87 -33.87 -32.21 -7.98
C VAL A 87 -34.46 -31.91 -6.58
N ALA A 88 -34.57 -30.61 -6.29
CA ALA A 88 -35.49 -29.89 -5.40
C ALA A 88 -35.52 -30.09 -3.86
N GLY A 89 -35.62 -28.95 -3.17
CA GLY A 89 -36.27 -28.82 -1.88
C GLY A 89 -35.76 -27.65 -1.05
N GLY A 90 -36.47 -26.53 -1.00
CA GLY A 90 -36.00 -25.26 -0.43
C GLY A 90 -35.95 -25.15 1.11
N PHE A 91 -35.44 -23.98 1.52
CA PHE A 91 -35.59 -23.27 2.80
C PHE A 91 -34.85 -23.78 4.07
N GLU A 92 -33.78 -23.08 4.47
CA GLU A 92 -33.79 -22.10 5.58
C GLU A 92 -32.37 -21.60 5.96
N ASN A 93 -32.32 -20.31 6.31
CA ASN A 93 -31.16 -19.57 6.81
C ASN A 93 -30.51 -20.21 8.05
N ARG A 94 -29.21 -20.48 7.99
CA ARG A 94 -28.32 -20.44 9.18
C ARG A 94 -26.85 -20.28 8.78
N LEU A 95 -26.25 -19.20 9.29
CA LEU A 95 -24.87 -18.77 9.08
C LEU A 95 -23.86 -19.86 9.45
N ALA A 96 -23.01 -20.22 8.49
CA ALA A 96 -21.96 -21.23 8.64
C ALA A 96 -20.72 -20.65 9.35
N TRP A 97 -20.60 -20.89 10.66
CA TRP A 97 -19.35 -20.84 11.43
C TRP A 97 -19.07 -22.16 12.17
N SER A 98 -19.64 -23.28 11.73
CA SER A 98 -19.54 -24.59 12.39
C SER A 98 -18.72 -25.67 11.67
N SER A 99 -18.09 -25.40 10.52
CA SER A 99 -17.52 -26.50 9.71
C SER A 99 -16.01 -26.73 9.83
N LEU A 100 -15.35 -26.36 10.93
CA LEU A 100 -13.91 -26.66 11.08
C LEU A 100 -13.50 -27.56 12.25
N PHE A 101 -14.31 -27.78 13.27
CA PHE A 101 -14.00 -28.77 14.31
C PHE A 101 -15.27 -29.24 15.00
N ASP A 102 -16.04 -30.11 14.34
CA ASP A 102 -17.02 -30.94 15.05
C ASP A 102 -16.71 -32.41 14.80
N GLN A 103 -16.17 -33.06 15.82
CA GLN A 103 -16.05 -34.51 15.86
C GLN A 103 -16.16 -34.97 17.31
N ARG A 104 -17.38 -35.06 17.86
CA ARG A 104 -17.74 -36.21 18.73
C ARG A 104 -19.24 -36.46 18.91
N ARG A 105 -19.57 -37.73 18.62
CA ARG A 105 -20.59 -38.65 19.18
C ARG A 105 -22.02 -38.59 18.62
N THR A 106 -22.39 -39.73 18.01
CA THR A 106 -23.60 -40.46 18.41
C THR A 106 -23.24 -41.95 18.63
N LEU A 107 -23.59 -42.45 19.81
CA LEU A 107 -23.54 -43.85 20.23
C LEU A 107 -25.01 -44.24 20.47
N THR A 108 -25.58 -45.15 19.68
CA THR A 108 -26.73 -45.99 20.07
C THR A 108 -26.74 -47.29 19.25
N SER A 109 -26.62 -48.41 19.98
CA SER A 109 -27.07 -49.82 19.77
C SER A 109 -27.27 -50.42 18.36
N GLY A 110 -26.61 -51.57 18.10
CA GLY A 110 -26.56 -52.37 16.85
C GLY A 110 -27.79 -53.28 16.52
N PRO A 111 -27.68 -54.39 15.72
CA PRO A 111 -26.50 -55.24 15.48
C PRO A 111 -26.12 -55.56 14.00
N MET A 112 -24.82 -55.87 13.83
CA MET A 112 -24.15 -56.90 12.99
C MET A 112 -24.76 -57.41 11.67
N LEU A 113 -24.03 -57.21 10.55
CA LEU A 113 -23.71 -58.14 9.42
C LEU A 113 -22.99 -57.33 8.31
N SER A 114 -21.65 -57.31 8.29
CA SER A 114 -20.75 -58.19 7.49
C SER A 114 -20.46 -57.72 6.05
N ALA A 115 -19.36 -56.94 5.96
CA ALA A 115 -18.26 -56.99 4.98
C ALA A 115 -18.50 -56.88 3.46
N ALA A 116 -18.01 -55.78 2.86
CA ALA A 116 -17.12 -55.81 1.68
C ALA A 116 -16.31 -54.50 1.53
N SER A 117 -14.98 -54.66 1.64
CA SER A 117 -13.84 -53.83 1.17
C SER A 117 -14.01 -52.34 0.81
N VAL A 118 -13.44 -51.45 1.63
CA VAL A 118 -13.10 -50.06 1.28
C VAL A 118 -11.60 -50.00 0.94
N ALA A 119 -11.30 -49.54 -0.28
CA ALA A 119 -9.94 -49.31 -0.77
C ALA A 119 -9.29 -48.12 -0.04
N ALA A 120 -8.00 -48.27 0.29
CA ALA A 120 -7.23 -47.34 1.12
C ALA A 120 -6.88 -46.03 0.38
N GLU A 121 -7.29 -44.89 0.96
CA GLU A 121 -6.79 -43.56 0.61
C GLU A 121 -5.33 -43.39 1.06
N ARG A 122 -4.52 -42.67 0.27
CA ARG A 122 -3.13 -42.38 0.64
C ARG A 122 -3.09 -41.31 1.75
N PRO A 123 -2.35 -41.54 2.85
CA PRO A 123 -2.28 -40.60 3.96
C PRO A 123 -1.57 -39.30 3.56
N GLY A 124 -2.10 -38.16 4.02
CA GLY A 124 -1.50 -36.84 3.87
C GLY A 124 -0.15 -36.72 4.58
N TRP A 125 0.64 -35.69 4.23
CA TRP A 125 1.97 -35.46 4.81
C TRP A 125 1.97 -35.37 6.35
N TYR A 126 0.86 -34.91 6.93
CA TYR A 126 0.67 -34.84 8.39
C TYR A 126 0.49 -36.23 9.01
N GLU A 127 -0.36 -37.08 8.41
CA GLU A 127 -0.59 -38.47 8.84
C GLU A 127 0.70 -39.29 8.71
N SER A 128 1.47 -39.08 7.63
CA SER A 128 2.78 -39.71 7.46
C SER A 128 3.81 -39.30 8.54
N ILE A 129 3.71 -38.10 9.11
CA ILE A 129 4.56 -37.69 10.25
C ILE A 129 3.99 -38.23 11.56
N ALA A 130 2.67 -38.25 11.71
CA ALA A 130 2.00 -38.76 12.90
C ALA A 130 2.24 -40.25 13.13
N ASP A 131 2.37 -41.03 12.06
CA ASP A 131 2.70 -42.47 12.08
C ASP A 131 4.20 -42.75 11.93
N SER A 132 5.06 -41.73 12.10
CA SER A 132 6.51 -41.89 11.94
C SER A 132 7.16 -42.53 13.19
N ALA A 133 8.21 -43.32 12.97
CA ALA A 133 8.97 -43.97 14.05
C ALA A 133 9.44 -43.02 15.18
N PRO A 134 9.89 -41.77 14.90
CA PRO A 134 10.23 -40.81 15.96
C PRO A 134 9.05 -40.42 16.86
N VAL A 135 7.83 -40.33 16.32
CA VAL A 135 6.63 -40.02 17.11
C VAL A 135 6.28 -41.19 18.03
N HIS A 136 6.27 -42.42 17.51
CA HIS A 136 6.06 -43.63 18.34
C HIS A 136 7.15 -43.82 19.41
N MET A 137 8.40 -43.44 19.11
CA MET A 137 9.47 -43.43 20.12
C MET A 137 9.17 -42.46 21.26
N MET A 138 8.65 -41.26 20.95
CA MET A 138 8.26 -40.28 21.98
C MET A 138 7.03 -40.72 22.78
N GLU A 139 6.05 -41.38 22.13
CA GLU A 139 4.91 -42.00 22.82
C GLU A 139 5.39 -43.04 23.84
N ASN A 140 6.27 -43.95 23.43
CA ASN A 140 6.84 -44.97 24.31
C ASN A 140 7.65 -44.36 25.47
N VAL A 141 8.45 -43.31 25.22
CA VAL A 141 9.19 -42.62 26.29
C VAL A 141 8.24 -42.03 27.33
N LEU A 142 7.16 -41.37 26.91
CA LEU A 142 6.17 -40.78 27.82
C LEU A 142 5.46 -41.85 28.67
N VAL A 143 5.09 -42.98 28.05
CA VAL A 143 4.45 -44.11 28.74
C VAL A 143 5.41 -44.78 29.71
N VAL A 144 6.65 -45.08 29.30
CA VAL A 144 7.66 -45.71 30.18
C VAL A 144 7.96 -44.83 31.38
N VAL A 145 8.10 -43.51 31.20
CA VAL A 145 8.33 -42.60 32.33
C VAL A 145 7.14 -42.61 33.29
N GLN A 146 5.90 -42.63 32.81
CA GLN A 146 4.72 -42.70 33.68
C GLN A 146 4.64 -44.05 34.42
N GLN A 147 4.86 -45.16 33.73
CA GLN A 147 4.79 -46.51 34.32
C GLN A 147 5.91 -46.78 35.34
N THR A 148 7.11 -46.28 35.08
CA THR A 148 8.27 -46.46 35.98
C THR A 148 8.22 -45.54 37.19
N THR A 149 7.69 -44.33 37.05
CA THR A 149 7.62 -43.37 38.16
C THR A 149 6.34 -43.49 39.00
N GLY A 150 5.27 -44.07 38.44
CA GLY A 150 3.95 -44.16 39.08
C GLY A 150 3.29 -42.80 39.33
N LEU A 151 3.80 -41.72 38.74
CA LEU A 151 3.28 -40.37 38.94
C LEU A 151 2.03 -40.12 38.10
N PRO A 152 1.11 -39.24 38.56
CA PRO A 152 0.00 -38.76 37.73
C PRO A 152 0.49 -38.18 36.40
N TRP A 153 -0.31 -38.34 35.34
CA TRP A 153 0.07 -37.97 33.97
C TRP A 153 0.59 -36.54 33.86
N TRP A 154 -0.05 -35.56 34.51
CA TRP A 154 0.43 -34.17 34.50
C TRP A 154 1.86 -34.01 35.01
N ALA A 155 2.26 -34.76 36.05
CA ALA A 155 3.60 -34.72 36.63
C ALA A 155 4.62 -35.47 35.75
N SER A 156 4.22 -36.60 35.17
CA SER A 156 5.03 -37.38 34.23
C SER A 156 5.38 -36.59 32.96
N VAL A 157 4.43 -35.79 32.42
CA VAL A 157 4.68 -34.85 31.32
C VAL A 157 5.73 -33.81 31.70
N LEU A 158 5.63 -33.21 32.89
CA LEU A 158 6.58 -32.21 33.37
C LEU A 158 7.98 -32.80 33.56
N CYS A 159 8.09 -33.95 34.23
CA CYS A 159 9.36 -34.64 34.48
C CYS A 159 10.07 -35.01 33.18
N THR A 160 9.33 -35.58 32.22
CA THR A 160 9.88 -35.94 30.89
C THR A 160 10.38 -34.70 30.15
N THR A 161 9.63 -33.59 30.22
CA THR A 161 10.01 -32.33 29.58
C THR A 161 11.28 -31.74 30.19
N VAL A 162 11.39 -31.72 31.52
CA VAL A 162 12.58 -31.23 32.24
C VAL A 162 13.78 -32.11 31.90
N ALA A 163 13.63 -33.44 31.88
CA ALA A 163 14.70 -34.38 31.57
C ALA A 163 15.23 -34.18 30.14
N LEU A 164 14.35 -34.16 29.13
CA LEU A 164 14.74 -33.99 27.73
C LEU A 164 15.38 -32.62 27.47
N ARG A 165 14.79 -31.55 28.01
CA ARG A 165 15.37 -30.19 27.90
C ARG A 165 16.73 -30.12 28.59
N THR A 166 16.90 -30.72 29.76
CA THR A 166 18.16 -30.63 30.52
C THR A 166 19.26 -31.51 29.91
N ALA A 167 18.93 -32.73 29.47
CA ALA A 167 19.90 -33.66 28.91
C ALA A 167 20.32 -33.27 27.48
N ILE A 168 19.40 -32.75 26.66
CA ILE A 168 19.64 -32.52 25.22
C ILE A 168 19.80 -31.04 24.91
N THR A 169 18.84 -30.18 25.30
CA THR A 169 18.86 -28.78 24.85
C THR A 169 19.84 -27.91 25.63
N LEU A 170 20.08 -28.17 26.92
CA LEU A 170 21.00 -27.36 27.74
C LEU A 170 22.48 -27.47 27.31
N PRO A 171 23.06 -28.67 27.05
CA PRO A 171 24.43 -28.77 26.56
C PRO A 171 24.60 -28.11 25.18
N LEU A 172 23.63 -28.30 24.29
CA LEU A 172 23.64 -27.66 22.97
C LEU A 172 23.51 -26.13 23.08
N ALA A 173 22.70 -25.61 24.00
CA ALA A 173 22.57 -24.18 24.25
C ALA A 173 23.86 -23.58 24.85
N ALA A 174 24.56 -24.32 25.71
CA ALA A 174 25.87 -23.93 26.21
C ALA A 174 26.91 -23.86 25.07
N TYR A 175 26.91 -24.86 24.18
CA TYR A 175 27.74 -24.88 22.97
C TYR A 175 27.44 -23.71 22.04
N GLN A 176 26.15 -23.43 21.77
CA GLN A 176 25.70 -22.29 20.99
C GLN A 176 26.24 -20.96 21.56
N MET A 177 26.12 -20.75 22.87
CA MET A 177 26.62 -19.54 23.53
C MET A 177 28.15 -19.41 23.46
N SER A 178 28.88 -20.53 23.51
CA SER A 178 30.34 -20.56 23.33
C SER A 178 30.76 -20.12 21.92
N ILE A 179 30.09 -20.62 20.88
CA ILE A 179 30.36 -20.21 19.49
C ILE A 179 30.02 -18.73 19.27
N ILE A 180 28.87 -18.25 19.78
CA ILE A 180 28.49 -16.84 19.67
C ILE A 180 29.50 -15.94 20.38
N ALA A 181 29.98 -16.32 21.57
CA ALA A 181 31.01 -15.57 22.29
C ALA A 181 32.33 -15.48 21.52
N LYS A 182 32.77 -16.58 20.87
CA LYS A 182 33.97 -16.56 20.02
C LYS A 182 33.84 -15.62 18.81
N VAL A 183 32.68 -15.63 18.15
CA VAL A 183 32.40 -14.72 17.02
C VAL A 183 32.39 -13.25 17.47
N GLU A 184 31.83 -12.96 18.65
CA GLU A 184 31.79 -11.62 19.22
C GLU A 184 33.20 -11.10 19.57
N THR A 185 34.09 -11.98 20.06
CA THR A 185 35.50 -11.65 20.33
C THR A 185 36.31 -11.38 19.05
N LEU A 186 35.94 -12.01 17.92
CA LEU A 186 36.57 -11.79 16.60
C LEU A 186 36.10 -10.50 15.89
N GLN A 187 34.96 -9.94 16.30
CA GLN A 187 34.35 -8.78 15.66
C GLN A 187 35.30 -7.57 15.54
N PRO A 188 36.09 -7.20 16.57
CA PRO A 188 37.04 -6.08 16.48
C PRO A 188 38.19 -6.33 15.49
N GLU A 189 38.65 -7.58 15.36
CA GLU A 189 39.69 -7.98 14.40
C GLU A 189 39.16 -7.86 12.96
N ILE A 190 37.92 -8.31 12.74
CA ILE A 190 37.22 -8.18 11.45
C ILE A 190 37.04 -6.70 11.09
N GLU A 191 36.67 -5.84 12.03
CA GLU A 191 36.51 -4.40 11.80
C GLU A 191 37.84 -3.71 11.46
N GLY A 192 38.93 -4.08 12.13
CA GLY A 192 40.28 -3.62 11.80
C GLY A 192 40.72 -4.02 10.39
N LEU A 193 40.50 -5.28 10.01
CA LEU A 193 40.82 -5.79 8.68
C LEU A 193 39.93 -5.19 7.59
N ALA A 194 38.66 -4.95 7.89
CA ALA A 194 37.73 -4.29 6.97
C ALA A 194 38.14 -2.84 6.67
N LYS A 195 38.64 -2.09 7.67
CA LYS A 195 39.17 -0.73 7.46
C LYS A 195 40.40 -0.74 6.54
N ARG A 196 41.35 -1.65 6.77
CA ARG A 196 42.55 -1.80 5.91
C ARG A 196 42.17 -2.20 4.49
N LEU A 197 41.30 -3.19 4.33
CA LEU A 197 40.83 -3.62 3.01
C LEU A 197 40.07 -2.52 2.26
N ARG A 198 39.30 -1.68 2.98
CA ARG A 198 38.60 -0.53 2.36
C ARG A 198 39.60 0.50 1.82
N TYR A 199 40.67 0.77 2.55
CA TYR A 199 41.76 1.64 2.09
C TYR A 199 42.44 1.06 0.85
N GLU A 200 42.87 -0.21 0.88
CA GLU A 200 43.52 -0.87 -0.27
C GLU A 200 42.65 -0.90 -1.53
N VAL A 201 41.36 -1.19 -1.39
CA VAL A 201 40.41 -1.20 -2.51
C VAL A 201 40.17 0.23 -3.03
N SER A 202 40.17 1.25 -2.17
CA SER A 202 40.03 2.65 -2.60
C SER A 202 41.25 3.16 -3.37
N VAL A 203 42.46 2.77 -2.96
CA VAL A 203 43.71 3.11 -3.66
C VAL A 203 43.77 2.40 -5.01
N ARG A 204 43.49 1.09 -5.07
CA ARG A 204 43.44 0.34 -6.33
C ARG A 204 42.35 0.84 -7.27
N ALA A 205 41.21 1.26 -6.73
CA ALA A 205 40.13 1.83 -7.54
C ALA A 205 40.55 3.14 -8.21
N LYS A 206 41.32 4.00 -7.54
CA LYS A 206 41.89 5.21 -8.14
C LYS A 206 42.97 4.90 -9.19
N GLN A 207 43.85 3.94 -8.92
CA GLN A 207 44.94 3.57 -9.85
C GLN A 207 44.44 2.91 -11.15
N LEU A 208 43.36 2.13 -11.09
CA LEU A 208 42.84 1.36 -12.22
C LEU A 208 41.55 1.96 -12.82
N GLY A 209 41.15 3.16 -12.40
CA GLY A 209 39.93 3.84 -12.89
C GLY A 209 38.63 3.06 -12.62
N TRP A 210 38.55 2.30 -11.52
CA TRP A 210 37.38 1.45 -11.27
C TRP A 210 36.14 2.28 -10.92
N SER A 211 35.01 1.96 -11.57
CA SER A 211 33.71 2.52 -11.17
C SER A 211 33.32 2.11 -9.74
N GLU A 212 32.52 2.95 -9.07
CA GLU A 212 32.13 2.74 -7.67
C GLU A 212 31.42 1.39 -7.43
N LYS A 213 30.73 0.86 -8.45
CA LYS A 213 30.07 -0.45 -8.41
C LYS A 213 31.09 -1.61 -8.36
N ILE A 214 32.17 -1.50 -9.13
CA ILE A 214 33.24 -2.52 -9.21
C ILE A 214 34.06 -2.52 -7.91
N ALA A 215 34.44 -1.34 -7.40
CA ALA A 215 35.13 -1.21 -6.13
C ALA A 215 34.33 -1.83 -4.96
N ARG A 216 33.02 -1.56 -4.89
CA ARG A 216 32.13 -2.16 -3.89
C ARG A 216 32.01 -3.68 -4.03
N PHE A 217 32.04 -4.22 -5.25
CA PHE A 217 32.02 -5.66 -5.50
C PHE A 217 33.29 -6.34 -4.99
N HIS A 218 34.47 -5.83 -5.33
CA HIS A 218 35.76 -6.36 -4.88
C HIS A 218 35.93 -6.28 -3.35
N PHE A 219 35.50 -5.17 -2.73
CA PHE A 219 35.47 -5.04 -1.27
C PHE A 219 34.63 -6.15 -0.61
N LYS A 220 33.40 -6.37 -1.09
CA LYS A 220 32.49 -7.41 -0.55
C LYS A 220 32.98 -8.84 -0.80
N LYS A 221 33.66 -9.09 -1.92
CA LYS A 221 34.23 -10.42 -2.24
C LYS A 221 35.40 -10.73 -1.32
N ASN A 222 36.35 -9.80 -1.20
CA ASN A 222 37.55 -9.98 -0.39
C ASN A 222 37.25 -10.01 1.11
N LEU A 223 36.31 -9.19 1.60
CA LEU A 223 35.92 -9.20 3.00
C LEU A 223 35.28 -10.54 3.41
N ARG A 224 34.45 -11.14 2.54
CA ARG A 224 33.86 -12.47 2.79
C ARG A 224 34.93 -13.55 2.88
N ARG A 225 35.97 -13.50 2.06
CA ARG A 225 37.09 -14.45 2.13
C ARG A 225 37.83 -14.35 3.46
N ILE A 226 38.23 -13.14 3.85
CA ILE A 226 38.95 -12.87 5.12
C ILE A 226 38.12 -13.34 6.32
N VAL A 227 36.82 -12.99 6.36
CA VAL A 227 35.93 -13.42 7.45
C VAL A 227 35.79 -14.94 7.50
N SER A 228 35.70 -15.61 6.36
CA SER A 228 35.64 -17.07 6.30
C SER A 228 36.93 -17.73 6.82
N GLU A 229 38.09 -17.19 6.47
CA GLU A 229 39.39 -17.67 6.95
C GLU A 229 39.52 -17.52 8.48
N LEU A 230 39.06 -16.39 9.04
CA LEU A 230 39.02 -16.15 10.48
C LEU A 230 38.07 -17.12 11.21
N TYR A 231 36.89 -17.41 10.64
CA TYR A 231 35.95 -18.37 11.22
C TYR A 231 36.48 -19.80 11.20
N VAL A 232 37.27 -20.16 10.19
CA VAL A 232 37.95 -21.47 10.10
C VAL A 232 39.09 -21.54 11.11
N ARG A 233 39.93 -20.51 11.21
CA ARG A 233 41.04 -20.40 12.17
C ARG A 233 40.58 -20.64 13.61
N ASP A 234 39.49 -19.99 14.00
CA ASP A 234 38.98 -20.02 15.38
C ASP A 234 37.86 -21.06 15.60
N ASN A 235 37.57 -21.85 14.56
CA ASN A 235 36.57 -22.92 14.56
C ASN A 235 35.18 -22.49 15.06
N CYS A 236 34.74 -21.29 14.67
CA CYS A 236 33.57 -20.61 15.23
C CYS A 236 32.49 -20.28 14.19
N HIS A 237 32.42 -21.04 13.10
CA HIS A 237 31.48 -20.79 12.00
C HIS A 237 30.02 -20.65 12.51
N PRO A 238 29.28 -19.58 12.14
CA PRO A 238 27.94 -19.28 12.65
C PRO A 238 26.92 -20.42 12.50
N PHE A 239 27.09 -21.30 11.51
CA PHE A 239 26.23 -22.48 11.32
C PHE A 239 26.26 -23.43 12.53
N LYS A 240 27.40 -23.56 13.24
CA LYS A 240 27.52 -24.39 14.44
C LYS A 240 26.64 -23.88 15.59
N ALA A 241 26.39 -22.57 15.65
CA ALA A 241 25.47 -21.96 16.61
C ALA A 241 23.98 -22.19 16.27
N SER A 242 23.66 -22.65 15.05
CA SER A 242 22.28 -22.96 14.64
C SER A 242 21.81 -24.38 15.03
N LEU A 243 22.72 -25.25 15.48
CA LEU A 243 22.46 -26.67 15.77
C LEU A 243 21.32 -26.89 16.79
N VAL A 244 21.19 -26.01 17.78
CA VAL A 244 20.10 -26.06 18.79
C VAL A 244 18.73 -25.98 18.12
N ILE A 245 18.56 -25.15 17.10
CA ILE A 245 17.28 -24.95 16.40
C ILE A 245 16.88 -26.23 15.66
N TRP A 246 17.85 -26.88 15.00
CA TRP A 246 17.66 -28.11 14.24
C TRP A 246 17.32 -29.33 15.11
N VAL A 247 17.71 -29.32 16.39
CA VAL A 247 17.35 -30.38 17.35
C VAL A 247 16.05 -30.04 18.09
N GLN A 248 15.87 -28.77 18.48
CA GLN A 248 14.75 -28.33 19.32
C GLN A 248 13.41 -28.33 18.59
N ILE A 249 13.35 -27.87 17.32
CA ILE A 249 12.08 -27.80 16.57
C ILE A 249 11.52 -29.19 16.29
N PRO A 250 12.28 -30.15 15.71
CA PRO A 250 11.76 -31.50 15.46
C PRO A 250 11.36 -32.22 16.75
N MET A 251 12.16 -32.11 17.83
CA MET A 251 11.82 -32.70 19.13
C MET A 251 10.50 -32.14 19.67
N TRP A 252 10.29 -30.82 19.57
CA TRP A 252 9.05 -30.19 20.01
C TRP A 252 7.85 -30.66 19.19
N VAL A 253 8.00 -30.78 17.86
CA VAL A 253 6.95 -31.28 16.96
C VAL A 253 6.60 -32.74 17.28
N PHE A 254 7.59 -33.63 17.39
CA PHE A 254 7.35 -35.06 17.62
C PHE A 254 6.67 -35.33 18.97
N ILE A 255 7.08 -34.64 20.04
CA ILE A 255 6.45 -34.79 21.37
C ILE A 255 5.02 -34.21 21.36
N SER A 256 4.78 -33.12 20.62
CA SER A 256 3.43 -32.54 20.49
C SER A 256 2.48 -33.50 19.77
N ILE A 257 2.94 -34.12 18.67
CA ILE A 257 2.14 -35.09 17.93
C ILE A 257 1.92 -36.37 18.75
N ALA A 258 2.95 -36.85 19.47
CA ALA A 258 2.82 -37.98 20.39
C ALA A 258 1.75 -37.72 21.48
N MET A 259 1.76 -36.52 22.10
CA MET A 259 0.74 -36.14 23.08
C MET A 259 -0.66 -36.08 22.48
N ARG A 260 -0.79 -35.61 21.23
CA ARG A 260 -2.06 -35.60 20.51
C ARG A 260 -2.55 -37.01 20.22
N ASN A 261 -1.69 -37.91 19.75
CA ASN A 261 -2.04 -39.30 19.45
C ASN A 261 -2.50 -40.05 20.71
N LEU A 262 -1.80 -39.87 21.84
CA LEU A 262 -2.18 -40.43 23.14
C LEU A 262 -3.50 -39.84 23.66
N SER A 263 -3.77 -38.55 23.42
CA SER A 263 -5.02 -37.88 23.86
C SER A 263 -6.23 -38.26 23.00
N LEU A 264 -6.02 -38.55 21.71
CA LEU A 264 -7.08 -38.93 20.78
C LEU A 264 -7.37 -40.44 20.76
N GLY A 265 -6.45 -41.28 21.25
CA GLY A 265 -6.65 -42.74 21.31
C GLY A 265 -6.58 -43.43 19.95
N VAL A 266 -5.67 -42.96 19.08
CA VAL A 266 -5.59 -43.36 17.65
C VAL A 266 -5.19 -44.84 17.46
N THR A 267 -4.52 -45.46 18.44
CA THR A 267 -4.15 -46.90 18.43
C THR A 267 -4.83 -47.69 19.55
N VAL A 268 -4.92 -49.02 19.41
CA VAL A 268 -5.55 -49.92 20.42
C VAL A 268 -4.87 -49.82 21.78
N SER A 269 -3.54 -49.67 21.81
CA SER A 269 -2.76 -49.40 23.03
C SER A 269 -3.04 -47.99 23.59
N ALA A 270 -3.22 -46.99 22.72
CA ALA A 270 -3.50 -45.62 23.13
C ALA A 270 -4.90 -45.39 23.73
N LYS A 271 -5.88 -46.27 23.50
CA LYS A 271 -7.22 -46.13 24.12
C LYS A 271 -7.22 -46.37 25.64
N ALA A 272 -6.42 -47.30 26.13
CA ALA A 272 -6.25 -47.52 27.57
C ALA A 272 -5.53 -46.30 28.20
N ILE A 273 -4.48 -45.82 27.55
CA ILE A 273 -3.72 -44.64 27.98
C ILE A 273 -4.58 -43.37 27.93
N GLN A 274 -5.48 -43.24 26.96
CA GLN A 274 -6.42 -42.12 26.87
C GLN A 274 -7.34 -42.05 28.10
N GLN A 275 -7.81 -43.19 28.60
CA GLN A 275 -8.63 -43.23 29.81
C GLN A 275 -7.83 -42.77 31.04
N GLU A 276 -6.56 -43.18 31.15
CA GLU A 276 -5.69 -42.72 32.22
C GLU A 276 -5.36 -41.22 32.14
N LEU A 277 -5.17 -40.68 30.92
CA LEU A 277 -4.98 -39.24 30.67
C LEU A 277 -6.23 -38.42 31.03
N ALA A 278 -7.42 -38.96 30.78
CA ALA A 278 -8.68 -38.29 31.09
C ALA A 278 -8.94 -38.12 32.60
N THR A 279 -8.33 -38.96 33.44
CA THR A 279 -8.39 -38.86 34.91
C THR A 279 -7.08 -38.39 35.54
N GLY A 280 -6.03 -38.22 34.75
CA GLY A 280 -4.65 -37.99 35.20
C GLY A 280 -4.25 -36.51 35.31
N GLY A 281 -5.21 -35.58 35.21
CA GLY A 281 -5.01 -34.14 35.35
C GLY A 281 -4.96 -33.65 36.80
N ALA A 282 -4.89 -32.33 36.99
CA ALA A 282 -4.84 -31.70 38.31
C ALA A 282 -5.43 -30.28 38.27
N LEU A 283 -5.72 -29.73 39.46
CA LEU A 283 -6.19 -28.34 39.63
C LEU A 283 -7.45 -28.06 38.79
N TRP A 284 -7.40 -27.09 37.87
CA TRP A 284 -8.51 -26.70 37.00
C TRP A 284 -8.58 -27.48 35.68
N PHE A 285 -7.66 -28.42 35.44
CA PHE A 285 -7.59 -29.27 34.24
C PHE A 285 -7.63 -30.76 34.63
N PRO A 286 -8.75 -31.27 35.17
CA PRO A 286 -8.85 -32.67 35.61
C PRO A 286 -8.73 -33.67 34.45
N ASP A 287 -9.21 -33.30 33.27
CA ASP A 287 -9.11 -34.08 32.03
C ASP A 287 -8.04 -33.51 31.10
N LEU A 288 -6.95 -34.26 30.90
CA LEU A 288 -5.84 -33.82 30.03
C LEU A 288 -6.15 -33.98 28.54
N THR A 289 -7.22 -34.69 28.17
CA THR A 289 -7.63 -34.91 26.78
C THR A 289 -8.48 -33.78 26.23
N MET A 290 -9.05 -32.95 27.11
CA MET A 290 -9.87 -31.79 26.75
C MET A 290 -9.06 -30.49 26.73
N PRO A 291 -9.44 -29.48 25.92
CA PRO A 291 -8.82 -28.16 25.97
C PRO A 291 -9.02 -27.43 27.31
N ASP A 292 -8.10 -26.53 27.68
CA ASP A 292 -8.18 -25.73 28.91
C ASP A 292 -9.30 -24.69 28.81
N THR A 293 -10.42 -24.96 29.48
CA THR A 293 -11.61 -24.08 29.47
C THR A 293 -11.39 -22.73 30.16
N LEU A 294 -10.40 -22.62 31.07
CA LEU A 294 -10.08 -21.36 31.75
C LEU A 294 -8.97 -20.56 31.05
N TRP A 295 -8.38 -21.09 29.99
CA TRP A 295 -7.33 -20.45 29.19
C TRP A 295 -6.07 -20.09 29.99
N VAL A 296 -5.90 -20.62 31.20
CA VAL A 296 -4.77 -20.30 32.08
C VAL A 296 -3.47 -20.81 31.47
N MET A 297 -3.44 -22.03 30.93
CA MET A 297 -2.27 -22.60 30.27
C MET A 297 -1.92 -21.87 28.95
N PRO A 298 -2.87 -21.63 28.02
CA PRO A 298 -2.63 -20.85 26.80
C PRO A 298 -2.08 -19.44 27.04
N VAL A 299 -2.67 -18.68 27.97
CA VAL A 299 -2.22 -17.31 28.27
C VAL A 299 -0.85 -17.34 28.94
N SER A 300 -0.62 -18.25 29.89
CA SER A 300 0.69 -18.40 30.55
C SER A 300 1.79 -18.76 29.55
N LEU A 301 1.49 -19.63 28.57
CA LEU A 301 2.43 -19.99 27.50
C LEU A 301 2.81 -18.77 26.65
N GLY A 302 1.82 -17.98 26.24
CA GLY A 302 2.05 -16.74 25.47
C GLY A 302 2.92 -15.74 26.25
N LEU A 303 2.62 -15.55 27.54
CA LEU A 303 3.37 -14.64 28.42
C LEU A 303 4.82 -15.10 28.63
N VAL A 304 5.05 -16.38 28.93
CA VAL A 304 6.40 -16.93 29.13
C VAL A 304 7.23 -16.82 27.85
N ASN A 305 6.63 -17.13 26.68
CA ASN A 305 7.32 -16.97 25.40
C ASN A 305 7.66 -15.51 25.08
N LEU A 306 6.77 -14.58 25.43
CA LEU A 306 7.03 -13.14 25.27
C LEU A 306 8.17 -12.68 26.18
N VAL A 307 8.22 -13.15 27.42
CA VAL A 307 9.33 -12.87 28.35
C VAL A 307 10.67 -13.39 27.80
N ILE A 308 10.69 -14.61 27.24
CA ILE A 308 11.89 -15.15 26.58
C ILE A 308 12.36 -14.23 25.46
N VAL A 309 11.46 -13.79 24.58
CA VAL A 309 11.78 -12.88 23.47
C VAL A 309 12.31 -11.54 23.96
N GLU A 310 11.72 -10.97 25.02
CA GLU A 310 12.19 -9.71 25.60
C GLU A 310 13.57 -9.84 26.24
N ILE A 311 13.83 -10.92 26.96
CA ILE A 311 15.15 -11.21 27.53
C ILE A 311 16.23 -11.28 26.43
N PHE A 312 15.90 -11.86 25.25
CA PHE A 312 16.81 -11.87 24.09
C PHE A 312 16.96 -10.50 23.44
N ALA A 313 15.86 -9.75 23.28
CA ALA A 313 15.87 -8.41 22.69
C ALA A 313 16.68 -7.39 23.53
N LEU A 314 16.67 -7.53 24.85
CA LEU A 314 17.40 -6.67 25.78
C LEU A 314 18.94 -6.88 25.76
N ARG A 315 19.45 -7.92 25.09
CA ARG A 315 20.89 -8.21 25.05
C ARG A 315 21.66 -7.33 24.05
N LYS A 316 20.99 -6.63 23.13
CA LYS A 316 21.64 -5.90 22.02
C LYS A 316 21.28 -4.42 22.04
N ILE A 317 22.30 -3.58 22.20
CA ILE A 317 22.18 -2.11 22.28
C ILE A 317 21.87 -1.51 20.89
N GLU A 318 22.32 -2.15 19.79
CA GLU A 318 21.93 -1.78 18.42
C GLU A 318 21.45 -3.00 17.61
N LEU A 319 20.16 -2.99 17.25
CA LEU A 319 19.56 -4.02 16.40
C LEU A 319 19.56 -3.57 14.93
N THR A 320 20.09 -4.42 14.05
CA THR A 320 19.94 -4.20 12.60
C THR A 320 18.48 -4.27 12.18
N LYS A 321 18.09 -3.59 11.08
CA LYS A 321 16.69 -3.54 10.60
C LYS A 321 16.07 -4.94 10.48
N PHE A 322 16.78 -5.90 9.89
CA PHE A 322 16.33 -7.30 9.76
C PHE A 322 16.07 -7.97 11.12
N GLN A 323 16.95 -7.77 12.09
CA GLN A 323 16.77 -8.32 13.44
C GLN A 323 15.55 -7.72 14.15
N LYS A 324 15.24 -6.42 13.91
CA LYS A 324 14.03 -5.77 14.41
C LYS A 324 12.76 -6.40 13.83
N TYR A 325 12.75 -6.71 12.53
CA TYR A 325 11.65 -7.47 11.89
C TYR A 325 11.50 -8.86 12.50
N VAL A 326 12.58 -9.62 12.61
CA VAL A 326 12.55 -10.98 13.17
C VAL A 326 12.05 -10.96 14.62
N THR A 327 12.48 -10.00 15.43
CA THR A 327 12.04 -9.87 16.83
C THR A 327 10.55 -9.56 16.93
N ASN A 328 10.04 -8.61 16.12
CA ASN A 328 8.63 -8.29 16.07
C ASN A 328 7.77 -9.43 15.53
N PHE A 329 8.29 -10.18 14.56
CA PHE A 329 7.64 -11.37 14.03
C PHE A 329 7.48 -12.46 15.09
N ILE A 330 8.54 -12.75 15.87
CA ILE A 330 8.47 -13.73 16.96
C ILE A 330 7.52 -13.27 18.08
N ARG A 331 7.44 -11.96 18.39
CA ARG A 331 6.42 -11.40 19.30
C ARG A 331 5.00 -11.68 18.81
N GLY A 332 4.76 -11.50 17.51
CA GLY A 332 3.47 -11.84 16.88
C GLY A 332 3.14 -13.32 17.01
N ILE A 333 4.11 -14.21 16.76
CA ILE A 333 3.93 -15.66 16.95
C ILE A 333 3.56 -15.99 18.40
N SER A 334 4.23 -15.40 19.40
CA SER A 334 3.91 -15.64 20.81
C SER A 334 2.45 -15.30 21.16
N LEU A 335 1.85 -14.30 20.51
CA LEU A 335 0.44 -13.93 20.68
C LEU A 335 -0.50 -14.89 19.93
N VAL A 336 -0.14 -15.28 18.70
CA VAL A 336 -0.91 -16.25 17.88
C VAL A 336 -0.89 -17.65 18.51
N MET A 337 0.15 -18.00 19.27
CA MET A 337 0.21 -19.28 19.98
C MET A 337 -0.86 -19.41 21.09
N ILE A 338 -1.46 -18.31 21.56
CA ILE A 338 -2.52 -18.34 22.59
C ILE A 338 -3.79 -19.01 22.06
N PRO A 339 -4.43 -18.54 20.97
CA PRO A 339 -5.62 -19.22 20.43
C PRO A 339 -5.30 -20.63 19.92
N ILE A 340 -4.10 -20.88 19.38
CA ILE A 340 -3.69 -22.24 18.99
C ILE A 340 -3.66 -23.16 20.22
N ALA A 341 -3.01 -22.73 21.31
CA ALA A 341 -2.94 -23.48 22.56
C ALA A 341 -4.31 -23.65 23.23
N ALA A 342 -5.27 -22.76 22.99
CA ALA A 342 -6.64 -22.88 23.50
C ALA A 342 -7.47 -23.95 22.78
N THR A 343 -7.05 -24.39 21.59
CA THR A 343 -7.79 -25.40 20.78
C THR A 343 -7.27 -26.83 20.92
N VAL A 344 -6.14 -27.02 21.61
CA VAL A 344 -5.46 -28.31 21.71
C VAL A 344 -5.71 -28.99 23.06
N PRO A 345 -5.57 -30.32 23.19
CA PRO A 345 -5.69 -31.01 24.47
C PRO A 345 -4.78 -30.42 25.54
N SER A 346 -5.26 -30.38 26.79
CA SER A 346 -4.53 -29.83 27.94
C SER A 346 -3.18 -30.51 28.17
N SER A 347 -3.03 -31.80 27.84
CA SER A 347 -1.74 -32.52 27.84
C SER A 347 -0.67 -31.83 26.97
N MET A 348 -1.06 -31.35 25.79
CA MET A 348 -0.17 -30.70 24.82
C MET A 348 0.12 -29.27 25.24
N ALA A 349 -0.88 -28.54 25.73
CA ALA A 349 -0.70 -27.19 26.29
C ALA A 349 0.22 -27.19 27.53
N LEU A 350 0.08 -28.20 28.41
CA LEU A 350 0.95 -28.41 29.57
C LEU A 350 2.39 -28.72 29.17
N TYR A 351 2.60 -29.56 28.15
CA TYR A 351 3.91 -29.80 27.56
C TYR A 351 4.52 -28.49 27.03
N TRP A 352 3.77 -27.72 26.24
CA TRP A 352 4.27 -26.45 25.68
C TRP A 352 4.66 -25.46 26.76
N LEU A 353 3.79 -25.26 27.77
CA LEU A 353 4.05 -24.33 28.88
C LEU A 353 5.28 -24.73 29.68
N SER A 354 5.37 -26.01 30.06
CA SER A 354 6.52 -26.51 30.83
C SER A 354 7.83 -26.45 30.06
N SER A 355 7.79 -26.77 28.77
CA SER A 355 8.93 -26.68 27.85
C SER A 355 9.43 -25.24 27.70
N SER A 356 8.52 -24.27 27.64
CA SER A 356 8.85 -22.84 27.63
C SER A 356 9.39 -22.34 28.97
N CYS A 357 8.81 -22.75 30.10
CA CYS A 357 9.32 -22.41 31.44
C CYS A 357 10.75 -22.92 31.67
N VAL A 358 11.03 -24.17 31.29
CA VAL A 358 12.39 -24.73 31.36
C VAL A 358 13.33 -23.97 30.41
N GLY A 359 12.88 -23.65 29.20
CA GLY A 359 13.66 -22.83 28.26
C GLY A 359 14.01 -21.44 28.81
N LEU A 360 13.07 -20.77 29.49
CA LEU A 360 13.33 -19.51 30.19
C LEU A 360 14.38 -19.71 31.30
N GLY A 361 14.24 -20.77 32.11
CA GLY A 361 15.21 -21.13 33.14
C GLY A 361 16.62 -21.39 32.59
N GLN A 362 16.74 -22.13 31.49
CA GLN A 362 18.02 -22.39 30.81
C GLN A 362 18.67 -21.09 30.32
N ASN A 363 17.88 -20.19 29.71
CA ASN A 363 18.36 -18.89 29.24
C ASN A 363 18.86 -17.99 30.37
N LEU A 364 18.21 -18.02 31.54
CA LEU A 364 18.66 -17.31 32.73
C LEU A 364 19.91 -17.95 33.33
N LEU A 365 19.95 -19.28 33.43
CA LEU A 365 21.08 -20.04 33.97
C LEU A 365 22.37 -19.79 33.17
N LEU A 366 22.29 -19.84 31.84
CA LEU A 366 23.41 -19.59 30.92
C LEU A 366 23.90 -18.13 30.92
N ARG A 367 23.17 -17.20 31.55
CA ARG A 367 23.62 -15.81 31.76
C ARG A 367 24.42 -15.64 33.05
N SER A 368 24.30 -16.57 34.00
CA SER A 368 25.06 -16.52 35.25
C SER A 368 26.57 -16.56 34.99
N PRO A 369 27.37 -15.60 35.52
CA PRO A 369 28.83 -15.60 35.36
C PRO A 369 29.52 -16.80 36.02
N ARG A 370 28.86 -17.41 37.03
CA ARG A 370 29.34 -18.63 37.69
C ARG A 370 29.12 -19.85 36.80
N PHE A 371 27.93 -19.97 36.20
CA PHE A 371 27.59 -21.10 35.34
C PHE A 371 28.35 -21.06 34.00
N ARG A 372 28.56 -19.87 33.43
CA ARG A 372 29.40 -19.68 32.24
C ARG A 372 30.85 -20.13 32.45
N ARG A 373 31.40 -19.91 33.66
CA ARG A 373 32.72 -20.43 34.03
C ARG A 373 32.74 -21.95 34.08
N VAL A 374 31.71 -22.57 34.67
CA VAL A 374 31.55 -24.04 34.70
C VAL A 374 31.50 -24.62 33.28
N CYS A 375 30.78 -23.96 32.37
CA CYS A 375 30.66 -24.38 30.96
C CYS A 375 31.83 -23.94 30.06
N ARG A 376 32.90 -23.34 30.61
CA ARG A 376 34.06 -22.80 29.84
C ARG A 376 33.68 -21.86 28.69
N ILE A 377 32.64 -21.05 28.88
CA ILE A 377 32.19 -20.06 27.89
C ILE A 377 33.08 -18.80 28.02
N PRO A 378 33.71 -18.31 26.93
CA PRO A 378 34.55 -17.11 26.96
C PRO A 378 33.79 -15.86 27.40
N ARG A 379 34.44 -14.98 28.18
CA ARG A 379 33.88 -13.66 28.55
C ARG A 379 33.94 -12.71 27.35
N THR A 380 32.86 -11.99 27.10
CA THR A 380 32.75 -10.95 26.07
C THR A 380 32.59 -9.57 26.70
N LYS A 381 32.85 -8.49 25.93
CA LYS A 381 32.68 -7.10 26.41
C LYS A 381 31.23 -6.75 26.78
N ALA A 382 30.25 -7.52 26.29
CA ALA A 382 28.83 -7.35 26.57
C ALA A 382 28.36 -8.09 27.84
N ASP A 383 29.23 -8.84 28.53
CA ASP A 383 28.85 -9.60 29.72
C ASP A 383 29.02 -8.76 31.00
N SER A 384 27.91 -8.50 31.69
CA SER A 384 27.93 -7.82 32.99
C SER A 384 28.16 -8.78 34.17
N ASP A 385 28.75 -8.27 35.25
CA ASP A 385 28.93 -8.98 36.52
C ASP A 385 27.60 -9.14 37.29
N THR A 386 26.56 -8.36 36.99
CA THR A 386 25.25 -8.39 37.65
C THR A 386 24.06 -8.63 36.70
N PRO A 387 24.07 -9.68 35.87
CA PRO A 387 23.17 -9.80 34.70
C PRO A 387 21.68 -9.80 35.06
N TYR A 388 21.28 -10.32 36.22
CA TYR A 388 19.87 -10.31 36.63
C TYR A 388 19.40 -8.93 37.08
N LYS A 389 20.27 -8.14 37.74
CA LYS A 389 19.97 -6.75 38.10
C LYS A 389 19.89 -5.88 36.85
N ASP A 390 20.73 -6.14 35.85
CA ASP A 390 20.75 -5.38 34.60
C ASP A 390 19.57 -5.71 33.70
N ILE A 391 19.14 -6.97 33.65
CA ILE A 391 17.89 -7.34 32.97
C ILE A 391 16.70 -6.69 33.66
N ALA A 392 16.65 -6.73 35.00
CA ALA A 392 15.57 -6.10 35.75
C ALA A 392 15.56 -4.58 35.54
N SER A 393 16.71 -3.92 35.63
CA SER A 393 16.83 -2.47 35.43
C SER A 393 16.55 -2.07 33.99
N ALA A 394 16.97 -2.84 32.99
CA ALA A 394 16.68 -2.59 31.57
C ALA A 394 15.20 -2.88 31.22
N PHE A 395 14.60 -3.92 31.81
CA PHE A 395 13.18 -4.23 31.65
C PHE A 395 12.31 -3.14 32.31
N ILE A 396 12.70 -2.68 33.51
CA ILE A 396 12.09 -1.54 34.20
C ILE A 396 12.30 -0.25 33.40
N ALA A 397 13.50 0.02 32.87
CA ALA A 397 13.76 1.21 32.06
C ALA A 397 12.91 1.23 30.79
N LYS A 398 12.81 0.09 30.09
CA LYS A 398 12.08 -0.05 28.82
C LYS A 398 10.57 -0.02 28.98
N TYR A 399 10.02 -0.62 30.05
CA TYR A 399 8.56 -0.78 30.20
C TYR A 399 7.94 0.02 31.33
N PHE A 400 8.72 0.49 32.31
CA PHE A 400 8.22 1.18 33.50
C PHE A 400 8.77 2.60 33.69
N LYS A 401 9.98 2.92 33.21
CA LYS A 401 10.59 4.27 33.29
C LYS A 401 10.24 5.18 32.10
N ALA A 402 9.65 4.62 31.05
CA ALA A 402 9.11 5.34 29.89
C ALA A 402 7.72 5.97 30.13
N ARG A 403 7.34 6.24 31.40
CA ARG A 403 6.11 6.95 31.73
C ARG A 403 6.29 8.47 31.88
N LEU A 404 7.48 8.99 31.55
CA LEU A 404 7.78 10.40 31.35
C LEU A 404 8.69 10.51 30.11
N LEU A 405 8.30 11.37 29.16
CA LEU A 405 8.78 11.57 27.77
C LEU A 405 8.09 10.71 26.68
N PRO A 406 7.16 11.30 25.90
CA PRO A 406 6.52 10.61 24.80
C PRO A 406 7.29 10.66 23.48
N GLU A 407 7.17 9.57 22.76
CA GLU A 407 7.53 9.34 21.36
C GLU A 407 7.04 10.44 20.41
N LYS A 408 7.97 11.20 19.81
CA LYS A 408 7.76 11.86 18.50
C LYS A 408 9.12 12.14 17.81
N LEU A 409 9.75 11.14 17.19
CA LEU A 409 10.99 11.39 16.42
C LEU A 409 11.07 10.68 15.05
N THR A 410 9.94 10.37 14.41
CA THR A 410 9.97 9.78 13.04
C THR A 410 9.05 10.48 12.03
N VAL A 411 8.39 11.55 12.46
CA VAL A 411 7.75 12.55 11.57
C VAL A 411 8.65 13.80 11.43
N TYR A 412 9.63 13.95 12.32
CA TYR A 412 10.54 15.09 12.37
C TYR A 412 11.46 15.19 11.15
N SER A 413 11.94 14.09 10.57
CA SER A 413 12.94 14.16 9.49
C SER A 413 12.41 14.64 8.14
N THR A 414 11.09 14.70 7.94
CA THR A 414 10.48 15.17 6.68
C THR A 414 9.94 16.60 6.81
N LEU A 415 9.51 16.99 8.02
CA LEU A 415 9.06 18.36 8.30
C LEU A 415 10.22 19.31 8.64
N VAL A 416 11.26 18.82 9.32
CA VAL A 416 12.53 19.57 9.50
C VAL A 416 13.28 19.69 8.17
N GLY A 417 13.15 18.73 7.26
CA GLY A 417 13.71 18.82 5.90
C GLY A 417 13.09 19.93 5.05
N LEU A 418 11.83 20.31 5.31
CA LEU A 418 11.14 21.42 4.62
C LEU A 418 11.31 22.77 5.34
N LEU A 419 11.62 22.76 6.64
CA LEU A 419 11.89 23.97 7.42
C LEU A 419 13.37 24.37 7.46
N ASN A 420 14.30 23.46 7.16
CA ASN A 420 15.74 23.75 7.06
C ASN A 420 16.17 24.39 5.74
N ALA A 421 15.25 24.72 4.84
CA ALA A 421 15.58 25.36 3.56
C ALA A 421 15.77 26.89 3.64
N ARG A 422 15.70 27.50 4.83
CA ARG A 422 16.08 28.91 5.03
C ARG A 422 16.95 29.05 6.28
N ASN A 423 18.21 29.41 6.04
CA ASN A 423 19.21 29.80 7.03
C ASN A 423 18.61 30.75 8.06
N TYR A 424 18.54 30.37 9.34
CA TYR A 424 18.77 31.22 10.51
C TYR A 424 18.96 30.32 11.75
N ASN A 425 20.16 30.37 12.33
CA ASN A 425 20.49 29.77 13.63
C ASN A 425 19.67 30.46 14.74
N PHE A 426 19.01 29.72 15.64
CA PHE A 426 18.94 29.94 17.11
C PHE A 426 17.92 29.00 17.82
N GLY A 427 18.38 28.28 18.86
CA GLY A 427 17.59 27.78 20.01
C GLY A 427 16.54 26.68 19.82
N GLY A 428 16.95 25.41 19.70
CA GLY A 428 16.05 24.26 19.44
C GLY A 428 15.31 23.60 20.63
N GLU A 429 15.84 23.64 21.86
CA GLU A 429 15.32 22.78 22.96
C GLU A 429 14.03 23.31 23.62
N PHE A 430 13.87 24.64 23.74
CA PHE A 430 12.68 25.24 24.34
C PHE A 430 11.48 25.26 23.37
N VAL A 431 11.77 25.34 22.07
CA VAL A 431 10.79 25.28 20.98
C VAL A 431 10.21 23.87 20.83
N GLU A 432 11.04 22.84 20.99
CA GLU A 432 10.57 21.46 21.07
C GLU A 432 9.70 21.22 22.30
N SER A 433 10.07 21.74 23.47
CA SER A 433 9.27 21.60 24.70
C SER A 433 7.89 22.25 24.54
N MET A 434 7.83 23.51 24.08
CA MET A 434 6.57 24.22 23.92
C MET A 434 5.71 23.67 22.77
N ILE A 435 6.29 23.26 21.63
CA ILE A 435 5.54 22.56 20.57
C ILE A 435 5.07 21.19 21.04
N ARG A 436 5.82 20.50 21.90
CA ARG A 436 5.42 19.21 22.48
C ARG A 436 4.32 19.39 23.52
N GLN A 437 4.34 20.49 24.29
CA GLN A 437 3.32 20.86 25.27
C GLN A 437 2.04 21.35 24.57
N LEU A 438 2.13 22.27 23.60
CA LEU A 438 1.01 22.62 22.70
C LEU A 438 0.49 21.41 21.94
N LYS A 439 1.36 20.51 21.44
CA LYS A 439 0.94 19.26 20.80
C LYS A 439 0.45 18.20 21.78
N GLU A 440 0.74 18.26 23.07
CA GLU A 440 0.22 17.33 24.09
C GLU A 440 -1.13 17.82 24.57
N THR A 441 -1.31 19.12 24.77
CA THR A 441 -2.61 19.77 25.04
C THR A 441 -3.54 19.73 23.81
N LEU A 442 -3.01 19.91 22.59
CA LEU A 442 -3.76 19.72 21.33
C LEU A 442 -3.90 18.24 20.94
N LYS A 443 -2.98 17.32 21.31
CA LYS A 443 -3.19 15.87 21.08
C LYS A 443 -4.18 15.28 22.06
N SER A 444 -4.18 15.71 23.32
CA SER A 444 -5.14 15.22 24.30
C SER A 444 -6.54 15.68 23.96
N ASN A 445 -6.69 16.90 23.39
CA ASN A 445 -8.01 17.50 23.20
C ASN A 445 -8.51 17.61 21.74
N LEU A 446 -7.65 17.63 20.70
CA LEU A 446 -8.09 18.01 19.34
C LEU A 446 -7.55 17.19 18.14
N TYR A 447 -6.46 16.42 18.27
CA TYR A 447 -5.78 15.83 17.10
C TYR A 447 -5.88 14.31 16.89
N ASP A 448 -6.13 13.50 17.92
CA ASP A 448 -6.26 12.04 17.77
C ASP A 448 -7.56 11.59 18.40
N GLU A 449 -8.58 11.27 17.59
CA GLU A 449 -9.72 10.40 17.95
C GLU A 449 -10.57 10.86 19.19
N ALA A 450 -10.21 11.96 19.84
CA ALA A 450 -10.68 12.40 21.17
C ALA A 450 -11.71 13.53 21.14
N LEU A 451 -12.07 14.07 19.97
CA LEU A 451 -13.22 14.97 19.89
C LEU A 451 -14.55 14.23 20.21
N TYR A 452 -14.58 12.91 20.03
CA TYR A 452 -15.75 12.04 20.26
C TYR A 452 -15.57 11.04 21.41
N LEU A 453 -14.38 10.99 22.00
CA LEU A 453 -14.02 10.08 23.11
C LEU A 453 -13.38 10.81 24.29
N SER A 454 -13.30 12.15 24.26
CA SER A 454 -13.04 12.91 25.47
C SER A 454 -14.22 12.72 26.42
N THR A 455 -13.93 12.56 27.70
CA THR A 455 -14.94 12.55 28.75
C THR A 455 -15.58 13.93 28.95
N SER A 456 -14.95 14.99 28.44
CA SER A 456 -15.43 16.38 28.47
C SER A 456 -16.05 16.80 27.13
N SER A 457 -17.03 17.70 27.18
CA SER A 457 -17.69 18.23 26.00
C SER A 457 -16.74 19.05 25.12
N LEU A 458 -17.08 19.20 23.83
CA LEU A 458 -16.29 20.00 22.89
C LEU A 458 -16.15 21.45 23.36
N GLU A 459 -17.22 22.01 23.92
CA GLU A 459 -17.28 23.36 24.46
C GLU A 459 -16.28 23.51 25.62
N SER A 460 -16.30 22.58 26.58
CA SER A 460 -15.36 22.61 27.71
C SER A 460 -13.90 22.55 27.25
N ASN A 461 -13.60 21.76 26.21
CA ASN A 461 -12.24 21.66 25.67
C ASN A 461 -11.80 22.92 24.93
N LEU A 462 -12.71 23.56 24.18
CA LEU A 462 -12.43 24.81 23.47
C LEU A 462 -12.18 25.96 24.44
N GLU A 463 -13.02 26.09 25.46
CA GLU A 463 -12.89 27.10 26.52
C GLU A 463 -11.58 26.94 27.29
N GLY A 464 -11.28 25.71 27.72
CA GLY A 464 -10.04 25.40 28.42
C GLY A 464 -8.79 25.66 27.57
N LEU A 465 -8.84 25.33 26.28
CA LEU A 465 -7.72 25.59 25.37
C LEU A 465 -7.53 27.09 25.12
N ALA A 466 -8.60 27.86 24.93
CA ALA A 466 -8.52 29.31 24.76
C ALA A 466 -7.82 29.96 25.96
N GLY A 467 -8.16 29.58 27.19
CA GLY A 467 -7.50 30.07 28.39
C GLY A 467 -6.02 29.70 28.49
N VAL A 468 -5.64 28.48 28.08
CA VAL A 468 -4.22 28.07 28.05
C VAL A 468 -3.42 28.87 27.03
N LEU A 469 -3.97 29.04 25.81
CA LEU A 469 -3.29 29.78 24.75
C LEU A 469 -3.14 31.25 25.08
N GLU A 470 -4.15 31.86 25.72
CA GLU A 470 -4.11 33.23 26.22
C GLU A 470 -2.94 33.43 27.21
N ALA A 471 -2.80 32.53 28.19
CA ALA A 471 -1.73 32.59 29.18
C ALA A 471 -0.32 32.51 28.55
N ASP A 472 -0.21 31.82 27.40
CA ASP A 472 1.04 31.63 26.67
C ASP A 472 1.34 32.73 25.62
N LEU A 473 0.39 33.63 25.34
CA LEU A 473 0.58 34.71 24.36
C LEU A 473 1.83 35.58 24.62
N PRO A 474 2.18 36.00 25.86
CA PRO A 474 3.31 36.90 26.09
C PRO A 474 4.64 36.36 25.55
N ASN A 475 4.85 35.05 25.61
CA ASN A 475 6.10 34.41 25.21
C ASN A 475 6.04 33.78 23.82
N TYR A 476 4.83 33.47 23.33
CA TYR A 476 4.67 32.55 22.20
C TYR A 476 3.66 32.97 21.14
N LYS A 477 3.15 34.21 21.19
CA LYS A 477 2.21 34.79 20.22
C LYS A 477 2.51 34.41 18.77
N ASN A 478 3.72 34.68 18.28
CA ASN A 478 4.11 34.41 16.88
C ASN A 478 3.99 32.92 16.49
N LYS A 479 4.28 32.01 17.42
CA LYS A 479 4.17 30.56 17.17
C LYS A 479 2.71 30.13 17.17
N ILE A 480 1.90 30.66 18.09
CA ILE A 480 0.46 30.38 18.16
C ILE A 480 -0.23 30.87 16.87
N LEU A 481 0.05 32.10 16.42
CA LEU A 481 -0.43 32.65 15.15
C LEU A 481 -0.11 31.72 13.97
N ARG A 482 1.15 31.29 13.86
CA ARG A 482 1.61 30.39 12.79
C ARG A 482 0.90 29.03 12.83
N ILE A 483 0.67 28.47 14.02
CA ILE A 483 -0.03 27.19 14.18
C ILE A 483 -1.49 27.33 13.75
N LEU A 484 -2.18 28.38 14.21
CA LEU A 484 -3.58 28.62 13.85
C LEU A 484 -3.76 28.86 12.34
N CYS A 485 -2.87 29.63 11.71
CA CYS A 485 -2.87 29.79 10.25
C CYS A 485 -2.61 28.45 9.52
N THR A 486 -1.75 27.60 10.09
CA THR A 486 -1.45 26.27 9.52
C THR A 486 -2.66 25.34 9.59
N VAL A 487 -3.38 25.29 10.71
CA VAL A 487 -4.56 24.42 10.82
C VAL A 487 -5.74 24.94 9.99
N ALA A 488 -5.90 26.26 9.86
CA ALA A 488 -6.88 26.86 8.95
C ALA A 488 -6.66 26.44 7.50
N ARG A 489 -5.40 26.25 7.09
CA ARG A 489 -5.01 25.83 5.74
C ARG A 489 -5.05 24.31 5.53
N LEU A 490 -4.72 23.52 6.55
CA LEU A 490 -4.47 22.08 6.40
C LEU A 490 -5.59 21.18 6.92
N LEU A 491 -6.52 21.70 7.74
CA LEU A 491 -7.61 20.93 8.33
C LEU A 491 -8.99 21.58 8.11
N PRO A 492 -9.42 21.76 6.85
CA PRO A 492 -10.73 22.33 6.52
C PRO A 492 -11.91 21.50 7.07
N GLU A 493 -11.74 20.19 7.27
CA GLU A 493 -12.76 19.33 7.87
C GLU A 493 -13.06 19.66 9.35
N LYS A 494 -12.19 20.47 9.99
CA LYS A 494 -12.35 20.99 11.36
C LYS A 494 -12.53 22.51 11.40
N LEU A 495 -12.94 23.12 10.29
CA LEU A 495 -13.09 24.57 10.11
C LEU A 495 -13.76 25.26 11.30
N THR A 496 -14.98 24.84 11.65
CA THR A 496 -15.83 25.49 12.64
C THR A 496 -15.33 25.33 14.08
N VAL A 497 -14.53 24.30 14.34
CA VAL A 497 -13.88 24.10 15.64
C VAL A 497 -12.78 25.14 15.84
N TYR A 498 -11.95 25.34 14.82
CA TYR A 498 -10.83 26.28 14.89
C TYR A 498 -11.28 27.74 14.77
N SER A 499 -12.32 28.05 13.99
CA SER A 499 -12.91 29.39 13.98
C SER A 499 -13.50 29.76 15.34
N THR A 500 -14.15 28.82 16.04
CA THR A 500 -14.67 29.03 17.41
C THR A 500 -13.51 29.32 18.37
N LEU A 501 -12.43 28.54 18.31
CA LEU A 501 -11.25 28.75 19.15
C LEU A 501 -10.64 30.15 18.94
N VAL A 502 -10.55 30.61 17.69
CA VAL A 502 -10.08 31.96 17.36
C VAL A 502 -11.07 33.01 17.89
N GLY A 503 -12.38 32.77 17.81
CA GLY A 503 -13.42 33.62 18.39
C GLY A 503 -13.22 33.85 19.89
N LEU A 504 -13.03 32.77 20.65
CA LEU A 504 -12.78 32.82 22.09
C LEU A 504 -11.45 33.55 22.41
N LEU A 505 -10.41 33.35 21.61
CA LEU A 505 -9.15 34.08 21.78
C LEU A 505 -9.27 35.57 21.46
N ASN A 506 -10.08 35.95 20.46
CA ASN A 506 -10.36 37.34 20.16
C ASN A 506 -11.15 38.03 21.28
N ALA A 507 -12.15 37.35 21.84
CA ALA A 507 -12.93 37.86 22.97
C ALA A 507 -12.04 38.15 24.20
N ARG A 508 -11.03 37.30 24.43
CA ARG A 508 -10.04 37.44 25.51
C ARG A 508 -8.96 38.48 25.20
N ASN A 509 -8.50 38.55 23.95
CA ASN A 509 -7.44 39.45 23.51
C ASN A 509 -7.71 39.97 22.09
N TYR A 510 -8.29 41.16 22.00
CA TYR A 510 -8.63 41.82 20.73
C TYR A 510 -7.41 42.02 19.82
N ASN A 511 -6.27 42.44 20.38
CA ASN A 511 -5.04 42.69 19.59
C ASN A 511 -4.54 41.42 18.91
N PHE A 512 -4.63 40.27 19.60
CA PHE A 512 -4.30 38.98 19.02
C PHE A 512 -5.21 38.64 17.83
N GLY A 513 -6.52 38.89 17.95
CA GLY A 513 -7.47 38.70 16.86
C GLY A 513 -7.10 39.51 15.61
N GLY A 514 -6.71 40.77 15.78
CA GLY A 514 -6.27 41.64 14.68
C GLY A 514 -5.00 41.11 14.00
N GLU A 515 -3.97 40.77 14.77
CA GLU A 515 -2.72 40.19 14.23
C GLU A 515 -2.95 38.84 13.52
N PHE A 516 -3.92 38.06 14.00
CA PHE A 516 -4.31 36.81 13.37
C PHE A 516 -4.98 37.05 12.02
N VAL A 517 -5.94 37.97 11.94
CA VAL A 517 -6.62 38.34 10.69
C VAL A 517 -5.62 38.88 9.65
N GLU A 518 -4.69 39.76 10.06
CA GLU A 518 -3.62 40.25 9.18
C GLU A 518 -2.72 39.11 8.67
N SER A 519 -2.34 38.18 9.56
CA SER A 519 -1.52 37.02 9.22
C SER A 519 -2.24 36.10 8.22
N MET A 520 -3.55 35.91 8.38
CA MET A 520 -4.38 35.11 7.47
C MET A 520 -4.47 35.73 6.07
N ILE A 521 -4.64 37.06 5.98
CA ILE A 521 -4.66 37.76 4.68
C ILE A 521 -3.29 37.70 4.00
N ARG A 522 -2.19 37.85 4.76
CA ARG A 522 -0.84 37.67 4.24
C ARG A 522 -0.65 36.25 3.71
N GLN A 523 -1.06 35.25 4.48
CA GLN A 523 -0.98 33.85 4.09
C GLN A 523 -1.80 33.58 2.83
N LEU A 524 -3.01 34.13 2.71
CA LEU A 524 -3.83 34.02 1.51
C LEU A 524 -3.14 34.58 0.27
N LYS A 525 -2.54 35.79 0.37
CA LYS A 525 -1.78 36.40 -0.73
C LYS A 525 -0.58 35.53 -1.14
N GLU A 526 0.18 35.01 -0.17
CA GLU A 526 1.33 34.13 -0.42
C GLU A 526 0.90 32.80 -1.08
N THR A 527 -0.20 32.22 -0.62
CA THR A 527 -0.75 30.96 -1.14
C THR A 527 -1.26 31.13 -2.58
N LEU A 528 -1.93 32.24 -2.90
CA LEU A 528 -2.33 32.57 -4.27
C LEU A 528 -1.13 32.80 -5.19
N LYS A 529 -0.14 33.57 -4.73
CA LYS A 529 1.11 33.79 -5.47
C LYS A 529 1.87 32.49 -5.75
N SER A 530 1.71 31.49 -4.89
CA SER A 530 2.35 30.18 -5.03
C SER A 530 1.51 29.17 -5.85
N ASN A 531 0.43 29.61 -6.50
CA ASN A 531 -0.51 28.76 -7.25
C ASN A 531 -1.18 27.65 -6.40
N LEU A 532 -1.29 27.83 -5.08
CA LEU A 532 -1.89 26.86 -4.15
C LEU A 532 -3.39 27.16 -3.93
N TYR A 533 -4.14 27.26 -5.02
CA TYR A 533 -5.54 27.70 -5.05
C TYR A 533 -6.49 26.85 -4.18
N ASP A 534 -6.27 25.53 -4.08
CA ASP A 534 -7.06 24.66 -3.19
C ASP A 534 -6.87 25.02 -1.71
N GLU A 535 -5.66 25.44 -1.31
CA GLU A 535 -5.36 25.83 0.06
C GLU A 535 -5.86 27.23 0.37
N ALA A 536 -5.78 28.13 -0.63
CA ALA A 536 -6.34 29.48 -0.55
C ALA A 536 -7.85 29.45 -0.32
N LEU A 537 -8.55 28.50 -0.94
CA LEU A 537 -9.98 28.27 -0.75
C LEU A 537 -10.33 28.01 0.74
N TYR A 538 -9.55 27.18 1.42
CA TYR A 538 -9.77 26.88 2.84
C TYR A 538 -9.56 28.11 3.72
N LEU A 539 -8.58 28.95 3.39
CA LEU A 539 -8.35 30.23 4.08
C LEU A 539 -9.54 31.19 3.89
N VAL A 540 -10.11 31.27 2.68
CA VAL A 540 -11.30 32.11 2.39
C VAL A 540 -12.52 31.61 3.17
N ARG A 541 -12.75 30.29 3.23
CA ARG A 541 -13.81 29.70 4.06
C ARG A 541 -13.58 29.95 5.55
N PHE A 542 -12.34 29.92 6.01
CA PHE A 542 -11.98 30.23 7.40
C PHE A 542 -12.29 31.67 7.76
N LEU A 543 -11.87 32.62 6.92
CA LEU A 543 -12.20 34.04 7.07
C LEU A 543 -13.73 34.27 7.04
N SER A 544 -14.44 33.52 6.21
CA SER A 544 -15.90 33.56 6.13
C SER A 544 -16.56 33.10 7.43
N ASP A 545 -16.19 31.93 7.97
CA ASP A 545 -16.80 31.42 9.20
C ASP A 545 -16.41 32.22 10.45
N LEU A 546 -15.28 32.94 10.43
CA LEU A 546 -14.91 33.90 11.50
C LEU A 546 -15.87 35.08 11.64
N VAL A 547 -16.69 35.38 10.63
CA VAL A 547 -17.79 36.36 10.78
C VAL A 547 -18.83 35.85 11.76
N ASN A 548 -19.19 34.56 11.68
CA ASN A 548 -20.13 33.93 12.61
C ASN A 548 -19.57 33.85 14.04
N CYS A 549 -18.24 33.88 14.19
CA CYS A 549 -17.57 33.93 15.48
C CYS A 549 -17.36 35.35 16.03
N HIS A 550 -17.94 36.37 15.39
CA HIS A 550 -17.78 37.80 15.74
C HIS A 550 -16.30 38.27 15.78
N VAL A 551 -15.43 37.67 14.96
CA VAL A 551 -14.04 38.12 14.80
C VAL A 551 -13.89 39.10 13.65
N ILE A 552 -14.58 38.84 12.53
CA ILE A 552 -14.53 39.69 11.33
C ILE A 552 -15.89 40.35 11.12
N ALA A 553 -15.89 41.64 10.80
CA ALA A 553 -17.11 42.36 10.46
C ALA A 553 -17.68 41.92 9.10
N ALA A 554 -18.97 41.57 9.04
CA ALA A 554 -19.66 41.14 7.82
C ALA A 554 -19.44 42.08 6.60
N PRO A 555 -19.50 43.43 6.74
CA PRO A 555 -19.24 44.33 5.61
C PRO A 555 -17.86 44.15 4.97
N SER A 556 -16.84 43.80 5.75
CA SER A 556 -15.49 43.57 5.25
C SER A 556 -15.40 42.29 4.41
N MET A 557 -16.13 41.23 4.78
CA MET A 557 -16.22 40.01 3.97
C MET A 557 -17.01 40.23 2.67
N VAL A 558 -18.10 41.00 2.72
CA VAL A 558 -18.86 41.38 1.50
C VAL A 558 -17.95 42.16 0.54
N ALA A 559 -17.20 43.16 1.03
CA ALA A 559 -16.27 43.91 0.20
C ALA A 559 -15.18 43.01 -0.43
N MET A 560 -14.68 42.02 0.31
CA MET A 560 -13.74 41.03 -0.23
C MET A 560 -14.38 40.16 -1.32
N PHE A 561 -15.63 39.72 -1.15
CA PHE A 561 -16.37 38.98 -2.17
C PHE A 561 -16.70 39.83 -3.40
N GLU A 562 -17.01 41.11 -3.25
CA GLU A 562 -17.16 42.04 -4.38
C GLU A 562 -15.88 42.13 -5.19
N ASN A 563 -14.72 42.25 -4.53
CA ASN A 563 -13.43 42.24 -5.20
C ASN A 563 -13.14 40.89 -5.90
N PHE A 564 -13.56 39.77 -5.31
CA PHE A 564 -13.43 38.45 -5.96
C PHE A 564 -14.28 38.37 -7.22
N ILE A 565 -15.53 38.85 -7.18
CA ILE A 565 -16.42 38.82 -8.34
C ILE A 565 -16.04 39.87 -9.38
N SER A 566 -15.34 40.95 -8.99
CA SER A 566 -14.81 41.92 -9.95
C SER A 566 -13.85 41.30 -10.98
N VAL A 567 -13.19 40.19 -10.65
CA VAL A 567 -12.30 39.43 -11.55
C VAL A 567 -13.03 38.97 -12.82
N VAL A 568 -14.33 38.73 -12.72
CA VAL A 568 -15.18 38.33 -13.84
C VAL A 568 -15.31 39.43 -14.91
N GLN A 569 -15.00 40.68 -14.55
CA GLN A 569 -15.00 41.83 -15.48
C GLN A 569 -13.60 42.13 -16.05
N GLU A 570 -12.56 41.41 -15.61
CA GLU A 570 -11.21 41.55 -16.19
C GLU A 570 -11.24 41.15 -17.68
N GLN A 571 -10.58 41.95 -18.52
CA GLN A 571 -10.38 41.62 -19.93
C GLN A 571 -9.19 40.67 -20.06
N ASP A 572 -9.25 39.74 -21.03
CA ASP A 572 -8.14 38.85 -21.42
C ASP A 572 -7.64 37.85 -20.35
N GLY A 573 -8.41 37.60 -19.28
CA GLY A 573 -8.11 36.55 -18.29
C GLY A 573 -8.72 35.19 -18.66
N PRO A 574 -8.08 34.06 -18.30
CA PRO A 574 -8.62 32.73 -18.59
C PRO A 574 -9.89 32.43 -17.79
N GLN A 575 -10.80 31.62 -18.33
CA GLN A 575 -12.07 31.27 -17.69
C GLN A 575 -11.83 30.59 -16.33
N VAL A 576 -10.84 29.70 -16.26
CA VAL A 576 -10.47 28.99 -15.01
C VAL A 576 -10.03 29.92 -13.86
N ARG A 577 -9.54 31.12 -14.16
CA ARG A 577 -9.25 32.16 -13.14
C ARG A 577 -10.55 32.68 -12.54
N CYS A 578 -11.46 33.14 -13.40
CA CYS A 578 -12.77 33.67 -12.99
C CYS A 578 -13.56 32.60 -12.22
N ASP A 579 -13.53 31.37 -12.72
CA ASP A 579 -14.18 30.21 -12.13
C ASP A 579 -13.71 29.93 -10.69
N TRP A 580 -12.42 30.05 -10.40
CA TRP A 580 -11.91 29.83 -9.04
C TRP A 580 -12.42 30.88 -8.05
N TYR A 581 -12.43 32.17 -8.43
CA TYR A 581 -12.93 33.23 -7.56
C TYR A 581 -14.44 33.11 -7.31
N VAL A 582 -15.21 32.78 -8.34
CA VAL A 582 -16.65 32.49 -8.20
C VAL A 582 -16.90 31.29 -7.30
N TYR A 583 -16.12 30.21 -7.48
CA TYR A 583 -16.20 29.03 -6.63
C TYR A 583 -15.83 29.34 -5.16
N ALA A 584 -14.82 30.18 -4.93
CA ALA A 584 -14.41 30.59 -3.59
C ALA A 584 -15.51 31.36 -2.85
N VAL A 585 -16.24 32.22 -3.55
CA VAL A 585 -17.41 32.92 -3.01
C VAL A 585 -18.54 31.93 -2.75
N LEU A 586 -19.03 31.23 -3.79
CA LEU A 586 -20.19 30.35 -3.68
C LEU A 586 -20.01 29.25 -2.63
N SER A 587 -18.83 28.63 -2.58
CA SER A 587 -18.55 27.54 -1.64
C SER A 587 -18.29 28.02 -0.22
N SER A 588 -18.18 29.33 0.04
CA SER A 588 -18.10 29.88 1.39
C SER A 588 -19.48 30.18 1.99
N LEU A 589 -20.50 30.33 1.13
CA LEU A 589 -21.86 30.68 1.54
C LEU A 589 -22.57 29.64 2.44
N PRO A 590 -22.33 28.32 2.36
CA PRO A 590 -22.91 27.39 3.33
C PRO A 590 -22.54 27.72 4.78
N TRP A 591 -21.36 28.32 5.00
CA TRP A 591 -20.91 28.73 6.32
C TRP A 591 -21.40 30.12 6.71
N VAL A 592 -21.26 31.12 5.84
CA VAL A 592 -21.48 32.54 6.21
C VAL A 592 -22.69 33.20 5.54
N GLY A 593 -23.31 32.57 4.55
CA GLY A 593 -24.29 33.20 3.66
C GLY A 593 -25.48 33.81 4.39
N LYS A 594 -25.95 33.17 5.47
CA LYS A 594 -27.00 33.70 6.33
C LYS A 594 -26.62 35.06 6.93
N GLU A 595 -25.47 35.14 7.61
CA GLU A 595 -25.02 36.36 8.30
C GLU A 595 -24.74 37.50 7.32
N LEU A 596 -24.12 37.20 6.17
CA LEU A 596 -23.88 38.24 5.15
C LEU A 596 -25.20 38.77 4.57
N TYR A 597 -26.15 37.90 4.29
CA TYR A 597 -27.43 38.30 3.72
C TYR A 597 -28.30 39.05 4.74
N GLU A 598 -28.26 38.69 6.02
CA GLU A 598 -28.99 39.42 7.07
C GLU A 598 -28.44 40.84 7.31
N LYS A 599 -27.13 41.05 7.12
CA LYS A 599 -26.50 42.37 7.32
C LYS A 599 -26.44 43.23 6.06
N LYS A 600 -26.34 42.62 4.88
CA LYS A 600 -25.97 43.24 3.59
C LYS A 600 -26.71 42.55 2.41
N ASP A 601 -28.03 42.44 2.49
CA ASP A 601 -28.87 41.77 1.50
C ASP A 601 -28.73 42.38 0.09
N VAL A 602 -28.75 43.71 -0.04
CA VAL A 602 -28.67 44.42 -1.33
C VAL A 602 -27.34 44.13 -2.05
N GLU A 603 -26.22 44.22 -1.33
CA GLU A 603 -24.90 43.94 -1.87
C GLU A 603 -24.73 42.44 -2.21
N MET A 604 -25.27 41.55 -1.38
CA MET A 604 -25.26 40.10 -1.65
C MET A 604 -26.11 39.72 -2.88
N GLU A 605 -27.28 40.33 -3.08
CA GLU A 605 -28.07 40.15 -4.30
C GLU A 605 -27.30 40.61 -5.54
N ARG A 606 -26.60 41.74 -5.45
CA ARG A 606 -25.74 42.22 -6.54
C ARG A 606 -24.64 41.21 -6.89
N ILE A 607 -23.96 40.67 -5.87
CA ILE A 607 -22.94 39.63 -6.05
C ILE A 607 -23.54 38.40 -6.75
N LEU A 608 -24.67 37.88 -6.27
CA LEU A 608 -25.32 36.70 -6.85
C LEU A 608 -25.80 36.92 -8.29
N ASN A 609 -26.32 38.11 -8.61
CA ASN A 609 -26.75 38.47 -9.97
C ASN A 609 -25.56 38.58 -10.94
N GLN A 610 -24.42 39.10 -10.47
CA GLN A 610 -23.19 39.12 -11.27
C GLN A 610 -22.66 37.70 -11.53
N ILE A 611 -22.69 36.84 -10.51
CA ILE A 611 -22.34 35.42 -10.66
C ILE A 611 -23.30 34.74 -11.66
N GLU A 612 -24.61 34.93 -11.55
CA GLU A 612 -25.57 34.33 -12.48
C GLU A 612 -25.32 34.78 -13.93
N SER A 613 -25.08 36.08 -14.13
CA SER A 613 -24.77 36.65 -15.44
C SER A 613 -23.48 36.05 -16.02
N TYR A 614 -22.48 35.79 -15.18
CA TYR A 614 -21.26 35.09 -15.58
C TYR A 614 -21.52 33.65 -15.95
N LEU A 615 -22.21 32.89 -15.10
CA LEU A 615 -22.47 31.46 -15.33
C LEU A 615 -23.23 31.22 -16.65
N LYS A 616 -24.14 32.13 -17.03
CA LYS A 616 -24.87 32.09 -18.31
C LYS A 616 -23.98 32.24 -19.55
N ARG A 617 -22.86 32.95 -19.45
CA ARG A 617 -21.92 33.18 -20.58
C ARG A 617 -20.69 32.27 -20.56
N ARG A 618 -20.50 31.46 -19.51
CA ARG A 618 -19.38 30.51 -19.41
C ARG A 618 -19.45 29.45 -20.50
N GLN A 619 -18.30 29.14 -21.07
CA GLN A 619 -18.14 28.05 -22.02
C GLN A 619 -18.09 26.70 -21.29
N LYS A 620 -18.81 25.71 -21.82
CA LYS A 620 -18.94 24.35 -21.26
C LYS A 620 -18.26 23.28 -22.12
N ILE A 621 -17.27 23.69 -22.91
CA ILE A 621 -16.54 22.83 -23.85
C ILE A 621 -15.86 21.66 -23.12
N HIS A 622 -15.37 21.88 -21.89
CA HIS A 622 -14.69 20.87 -21.08
C HIS A 622 -15.62 19.76 -20.52
N VAL A 623 -16.95 19.90 -20.57
CA VAL A 623 -17.87 18.98 -19.86
C VAL A 623 -17.82 17.54 -20.41
N PRO A 624 -17.97 17.27 -21.73
CA PRO A 624 -17.85 15.90 -22.27
C PRO A 624 -16.48 15.28 -21.98
N MET A 625 -15.47 16.15 -21.85
CA MET A 625 -14.14 15.95 -21.29
C MET A 625 -14.05 15.08 -20.03
N LEU A 626 -14.93 15.44 -19.09
CA LEU A 626 -14.74 15.19 -17.67
C LEU A 626 -15.90 14.38 -17.07
N GLN A 627 -16.96 14.14 -17.84
CA GLN A 627 -18.09 13.30 -17.44
C GLN A 627 -17.67 11.83 -17.32
N VAL A 628 -18.02 11.21 -16.19
CA VAL A 628 -17.90 9.75 -16.02
C VAL A 628 -18.93 9.03 -16.88
N TRP A 629 -20.15 9.56 -16.96
CA TRP A 629 -21.22 9.10 -17.84
C TRP A 629 -21.76 10.25 -18.66
N THR A 630 -21.94 10.02 -19.96
CA THR A 630 -22.57 11.01 -20.86
C THR A 630 -24.11 10.97 -20.81
N ALA A 631 -24.71 9.90 -20.27
CA ALA A 631 -26.15 9.80 -20.09
C ALA A 631 -26.66 10.78 -19.01
N GLU A 632 -27.78 11.45 -19.29
CA GLU A 632 -28.45 12.32 -18.31
C GLU A 632 -29.25 11.55 -17.26
N LYS A 633 -29.59 10.28 -17.54
CA LYS A 633 -30.37 9.41 -16.66
C LYS A 633 -29.53 8.26 -16.14
N PRO A 634 -29.74 7.82 -14.89
CA PRO A 634 -30.69 8.37 -13.91
C PRO A 634 -30.19 9.65 -13.23
N HIS A 635 -28.89 9.96 -13.30
CA HIS A 635 -28.33 11.18 -12.72
C HIS A 635 -27.43 11.91 -13.73
N PRO A 636 -27.69 13.20 -14.01
CA PRO A 636 -26.79 13.99 -14.84
C PRO A 636 -25.45 14.21 -14.11
N GLN A 637 -24.36 14.14 -14.87
CA GLN A 637 -23.03 14.49 -14.39
C GLN A 637 -22.81 15.99 -14.63
N GLU A 638 -23.17 16.80 -13.63
CA GLU A 638 -23.27 18.27 -13.74
C GLU A 638 -21.91 18.96 -13.62
N GLU A 639 -21.76 20.09 -14.31
CA GLU A 639 -20.61 20.97 -14.15
C GLU A 639 -20.61 21.59 -12.74
N TYR A 640 -19.43 21.66 -12.11
CA TYR A 640 -19.33 21.93 -10.68
C TYR A 640 -19.86 23.30 -10.23
N LEU A 641 -19.72 24.34 -11.06
CA LEU A 641 -20.22 25.68 -10.73
C LEU A 641 -21.73 25.79 -10.94
N ASP A 642 -22.27 25.17 -11.99
CA ASP A 642 -23.72 25.10 -12.19
C ASP A 642 -24.40 24.37 -11.02
N CYS A 643 -23.85 23.21 -10.64
CA CYS A 643 -24.35 22.40 -9.53
C CYS A 643 -24.27 23.16 -8.20
N LEU A 644 -23.13 23.80 -7.91
CA LEU A 644 -22.96 24.59 -6.69
C LEU A 644 -23.87 25.82 -6.67
N PHE A 645 -24.07 26.49 -7.79
CA PHE A 645 -24.98 27.62 -7.87
C PHE A 645 -26.43 27.18 -7.62
N ALA A 646 -26.88 26.05 -8.19
CA ALA A 646 -28.19 25.48 -7.91
C ALA A 646 -28.36 25.15 -6.41
N GLN A 647 -27.32 24.60 -5.77
CA GLN A 647 -27.30 24.34 -4.33
C GLN A 647 -27.44 25.62 -3.49
N VAL A 648 -26.68 26.67 -3.83
CA VAL A 648 -26.77 27.97 -3.16
C VAL A 648 -28.14 28.60 -3.37
N GLN A 649 -28.71 28.53 -4.57
CA GLN A 649 -30.06 29.05 -4.86
C GLN A 649 -31.13 28.31 -4.06
N LYS A 650 -31.03 26.99 -3.92
CA LYS A 650 -31.89 26.22 -3.02
C LYS A 650 -31.76 26.69 -1.58
N MET A 651 -30.53 26.85 -1.07
CA MET A 651 -30.29 27.32 0.29
C MET A 651 -30.83 28.74 0.51
N LYS A 652 -30.67 29.64 -0.46
CA LYS A 652 -31.27 31.00 -0.45
C LYS A 652 -32.80 30.92 -0.35
N LYS A 653 -33.44 30.08 -1.18
CA LYS A 653 -34.89 29.82 -1.12
C LYS A 653 -35.34 29.28 0.24
N ASP A 654 -34.51 28.47 0.87
CA ASP A 654 -34.70 27.92 2.21
C ASP A 654 -34.27 28.91 3.32
N ARG A 655 -34.18 30.21 3.02
CA ARG A 655 -33.81 31.31 3.94
C ARG A 655 -32.45 31.11 4.61
N TRP A 656 -31.47 30.66 3.83
CA TRP A 656 -30.10 30.39 4.27
C TRP A 656 -30.00 29.39 5.43
N GLN A 657 -30.99 28.50 5.56
CA GLN A 657 -30.98 27.43 6.55
C GLN A 657 -30.41 26.15 5.94
N GLU A 658 -29.48 25.53 6.65
CA GLU A 658 -28.92 24.22 6.34
C GLU A 658 -28.96 23.31 7.56
N ARG A 659 -28.90 21.99 7.31
CA ARG A 659 -29.20 20.98 8.33
C ARG A 659 -28.00 20.13 8.76
N HIS A 660 -26.78 20.47 8.36
CA HIS A 660 -25.65 19.55 8.49
C HIS A 660 -24.43 20.11 9.24
N ILE A 661 -24.04 21.36 8.98
CA ILE A 661 -22.81 21.95 9.55
C ILE A 661 -22.91 22.03 11.07
N LEU A 662 -21.88 21.53 11.75
CA LEU A 662 -21.70 21.70 13.19
C LEU A 662 -21.07 23.06 13.47
N ARG A 663 -21.70 23.85 14.34
CA ARG A 663 -21.34 25.24 14.63
C ARG A 663 -21.10 25.43 16.14
N PRO A 664 -19.90 25.06 16.66
CA PRO A 664 -19.64 25.09 18.10
C PRO A 664 -19.78 26.48 18.73
N TYR A 665 -19.46 27.54 17.97
CA TYR A 665 -19.60 28.94 18.41
C TYR A 665 -21.01 29.34 18.87
N ILE A 666 -22.07 28.65 18.43
CA ILE A 666 -23.44 28.91 18.90
C ILE A 666 -23.56 28.68 20.43
N ALA A 667 -22.78 27.76 20.99
CA ALA A 667 -22.78 27.51 22.43
C ALA A 667 -22.09 28.63 23.25
N PHE A 668 -21.38 29.53 22.59
CA PHE A 668 -20.61 30.63 23.20
C PHE A 668 -21.17 32.01 22.84
N ASP A 669 -22.41 32.08 22.39
CA ASP A 669 -23.05 33.31 21.90
C ASP A 669 -22.93 34.49 22.88
N SER A 670 -23.10 34.23 24.18
CA SER A 670 -22.96 35.25 25.23
C SER A 670 -21.55 35.85 25.32
N VAL A 671 -20.51 35.09 25.01
CA VAL A 671 -19.11 35.54 25.05
C VAL A 671 -18.74 36.22 23.74
N LEU A 672 -19.15 35.64 22.61
CA LEU A 672 -18.76 36.11 21.28
C LEU A 672 -19.50 37.39 20.89
N CYS A 673 -20.74 37.59 21.32
CA CYS A 673 -21.49 38.83 21.06
C CYS A 673 -20.86 40.07 21.74
N GLU A 674 -20.15 39.89 22.85
CA GLU A 674 -19.44 40.97 23.56
C GLU A 674 -18.07 41.28 22.92
N ALA A 675 -17.57 40.40 22.05
CA ALA A 675 -16.27 40.57 21.41
C ALA A 675 -16.31 41.66 20.33
N LEU A 676 -15.26 42.49 20.28
CA LEU A 676 -15.09 43.48 19.22
C LEU A 676 -14.64 42.80 17.92
N GLN A 677 -15.25 43.24 16.81
CA GLN A 677 -14.95 42.76 15.46
C GLN A 677 -13.80 43.55 14.81
N HIS A 678 -13.07 42.89 13.92
CA HIS A 678 -12.02 43.48 13.09
C HIS A 678 -12.52 43.70 11.66
N ASN A 679 -12.01 44.75 11.02
CA ASN A 679 -12.18 44.93 9.58
C ASN A 679 -11.06 44.24 8.82
N LEU A 680 -11.37 43.66 7.66
CA LEU A 680 -10.33 43.11 6.79
C LEU A 680 -9.58 44.26 6.11
N PRO A 681 -8.25 44.15 5.97
CA PRO A 681 -7.52 44.99 5.03
C PRO A 681 -8.11 44.84 3.62
N PRO A 682 -8.19 45.91 2.81
CA PRO A 682 -8.62 45.81 1.42
C PRO A 682 -7.84 44.72 0.68
N PHE A 683 -8.58 43.77 0.11
CA PHE A 683 -7.99 42.67 -0.64
C PHE A 683 -8.21 42.87 -2.13
N THR A 684 -7.12 43.01 -2.87
CA THR A 684 -7.13 42.99 -4.34
C THR A 684 -6.64 41.62 -4.81
N PRO A 685 -7.42 40.90 -5.63
CA PRO A 685 -6.97 39.69 -6.31
C PRO A 685 -5.61 39.91 -7.00
N PRO A 686 -4.62 39.01 -6.83
CA PRO A 686 -3.38 39.09 -7.60
C PRO A 686 -3.69 39.09 -9.11
N PRO A 687 -3.07 39.96 -9.92
CA PRO A 687 -3.31 40.01 -11.36
C PRO A 687 -2.90 38.69 -12.02
N HIS A 688 -3.48 38.41 -13.18
CA HIS A 688 -3.07 37.25 -13.99
C HIS A 688 -1.61 37.42 -14.47
N SER A 689 -0.89 36.31 -14.54
CA SER A 689 0.45 36.20 -15.10
C SER A 689 0.56 34.90 -15.89
N GLU A 690 1.47 34.82 -16.86
CA GLU A 690 1.71 33.59 -17.64
C GLU A 690 2.12 32.39 -16.76
N ASP A 691 2.78 32.65 -15.63
CA ASP A 691 3.16 31.63 -14.64
C ASP A 691 2.00 31.14 -13.74
N ALA A 692 0.80 31.74 -13.87
CA ALA A 692 -0.33 31.41 -13.02
C ALA A 692 -1.01 30.12 -13.48
N VAL A 693 -1.15 29.15 -12.56
CA VAL A 693 -1.76 27.85 -12.85
C VAL A 693 -3.02 27.67 -12.01
N TYR A 694 -4.18 27.78 -12.65
CA TYR A 694 -5.48 27.68 -11.99
C TYR A 694 -6.00 26.23 -11.96
N PRO A 695 -6.82 25.85 -10.96
CA PRO A 695 -7.45 24.54 -10.94
C PRO A 695 -8.31 24.30 -12.18
N MET A 696 -8.23 23.09 -12.74
CA MET A 696 -9.09 22.65 -13.83
C MET A 696 -10.56 22.62 -13.40
N PRO A 697 -11.51 22.85 -14.33
CA PRO A 697 -12.93 22.66 -14.06
C PRO A 697 -13.21 21.20 -13.69
N LYS A 698 -14.34 20.97 -13.00
CA LYS A 698 -14.73 19.65 -12.51
C LYS A 698 -16.16 19.32 -12.93
N VAL A 699 -16.45 18.03 -13.00
CA VAL A 699 -17.80 17.50 -13.13
C VAL A 699 -18.12 16.71 -11.87
N ILE A 700 -19.30 16.95 -11.29
CA ILE A 700 -19.74 16.32 -10.05
C ILE A 700 -20.12 14.87 -10.35
N PHE A 701 -19.41 13.94 -9.71
CA PHE A 701 -19.78 12.53 -9.74
C PHE A 701 -21.07 12.31 -8.97
N ARG A 702 -22.05 11.70 -9.61
CA ARG A 702 -23.34 11.37 -8.98
C ARG A 702 -23.78 9.99 -9.39
N MET A 703 -24.02 9.13 -8.41
CA MET A 703 -24.58 7.80 -8.70
C MET A 703 -25.73 7.39 -7.79
N PHE A 704 -25.85 7.98 -6.59
CA PHE A 704 -26.92 7.67 -5.65
C PHE A 704 -27.91 8.82 -5.43
N ASP A 705 -29.14 8.44 -5.11
CA ASP A 705 -30.15 9.29 -4.51
C ASP A 705 -30.83 8.64 -3.29
N TYR A 706 -31.91 9.24 -2.81
CA TYR A 706 -32.64 8.77 -1.64
C TYR A 706 -33.38 7.44 -1.86
N THR A 707 -33.69 7.07 -3.11
CA THR A 707 -34.38 5.83 -3.47
C THR A 707 -33.48 4.61 -3.34
N ASP A 708 -32.15 4.81 -3.43
CA ASP A 708 -31.16 3.75 -3.26
C ASP A 708 -31.00 3.30 -1.80
N ALA A 709 -31.42 4.13 -0.83
CA ALA A 709 -31.31 3.88 0.61
C ALA A 709 -32.65 4.02 1.35
N PRO A 710 -33.69 3.23 1.00
CA PRO A 710 -35.07 3.46 1.46
C PRO A 710 -35.28 3.23 2.96
N GLU A 711 -34.51 2.32 3.57
CA GLU A 711 -34.66 1.94 4.99
C GLU A 711 -33.81 2.82 5.95
N GLY A 712 -33.01 3.75 5.42
CA GLY A 712 -32.06 4.57 6.18
C GLY A 712 -32.51 6.03 6.39
N PRO A 713 -31.65 6.86 7.00
CA PRO A 713 -31.83 8.31 6.98
C PRO A 713 -31.91 8.81 5.53
N VAL A 714 -32.82 9.75 5.26
CA VAL A 714 -33.02 10.30 3.91
C VAL A 714 -31.72 10.94 3.41
N MET A 715 -31.29 10.55 2.21
CA MET A 715 -30.12 11.13 1.57
C MET A 715 -30.39 12.59 1.16
N PRO A 716 -29.50 13.55 1.48
CA PRO A 716 -29.59 14.90 0.92
C PRO A 716 -29.53 14.88 -0.61
N GLY A 717 -30.47 15.57 -1.27
CA GLY A 717 -30.55 15.62 -2.73
C GLY A 717 -29.36 16.31 -3.38
N SER A 718 -29.11 16.03 -4.67
CA SER A 718 -27.94 16.54 -5.43
C SER A 718 -27.79 18.06 -5.39
N HIS A 719 -28.90 18.80 -5.43
CA HIS A 719 -28.91 20.27 -5.37
C HIS A 719 -29.10 20.82 -3.95
N SER A 720 -28.76 20.07 -2.90
CA SER A 720 -28.73 20.58 -1.53
C SER A 720 -27.29 20.90 -1.09
N VAL A 721 -27.10 21.97 -0.32
CA VAL A 721 -25.78 22.34 0.21
C VAL A 721 -25.24 21.31 1.20
N GLU A 722 -26.12 20.54 1.86
CA GLU A 722 -25.69 19.45 2.72
C GLU A 722 -24.93 18.39 1.92
N ARG A 723 -25.40 18.03 0.71
CA ARG A 723 -24.71 17.07 -0.16
C ARG A 723 -23.30 17.55 -0.49
N PHE A 724 -23.16 18.82 -0.87
CA PHE A 724 -21.87 19.46 -1.12
C PHE A 724 -20.94 19.43 0.09
N VAL A 725 -21.42 19.86 1.25
CA VAL A 725 -20.61 19.94 2.48
C VAL A 725 -20.19 18.55 2.97
N ILE A 726 -21.06 17.54 2.85
CA ILE A 726 -20.74 16.15 3.22
C ILE A 726 -19.59 15.66 2.33
N GLU A 727 -19.75 15.76 1.02
CA GLU A 727 -18.77 15.24 0.05
C GLU A 727 -17.42 15.95 0.19
N GLU A 728 -17.42 17.29 0.26
CA GLU A 728 -16.22 18.09 0.44
C GLU A 728 -15.45 17.70 1.71
N ASN A 729 -16.15 17.49 2.83
CA ASN A 729 -15.51 17.07 4.08
C ASN A 729 -14.94 15.65 3.99
N LEU A 730 -15.66 14.71 3.38
CA LEU A 730 -15.17 13.34 3.20
C LEU A 730 -13.95 13.31 2.28
N HIS A 731 -13.93 14.10 1.20
CA HIS A 731 -12.74 14.31 0.36
C HIS A 731 -11.57 14.87 1.17
N CYS A 732 -11.81 15.86 2.04
CA CYS A 732 -10.77 16.43 2.91
C CYS A 732 -10.23 15.39 3.90
N ILE A 733 -11.09 14.55 4.48
CA ILE A 733 -10.67 13.45 5.37
C ILE A 733 -9.76 12.46 4.63
N ILE A 734 -10.12 12.08 3.39
CA ILE A 734 -9.28 11.21 2.57
C ILE A 734 -7.94 11.90 2.28
N LYS A 735 -7.95 13.17 1.86
CA LYS A 735 -6.74 13.97 1.60
C LYS A 735 -5.81 14.05 2.81
N SER A 736 -6.36 14.18 4.02
CA SER A 736 -5.61 14.20 5.28
C SER A 736 -5.00 12.82 5.64
N HIS A 737 -5.70 11.72 5.34
CA HIS A 737 -5.37 10.40 5.90
C HIS A 737 -5.06 9.28 4.88
N TRP A 738 -5.00 9.57 3.58
CA TRP A 738 -4.85 8.55 2.51
C TRP A 738 -3.66 7.61 2.67
N ARG A 739 -2.57 8.05 3.32
CA ARG A 739 -1.37 7.24 3.57
C ARG A 739 -1.60 6.15 4.62
N GLU A 740 -2.57 6.33 5.50
CA GLU A 740 -2.89 5.44 6.61
C GLU A 740 -4.33 4.92 6.48
N ARG A 741 -4.54 3.93 5.60
CA ARG A 741 -5.88 3.41 5.25
C ARG A 741 -6.78 3.03 6.44
N LYS A 742 -6.22 2.53 7.56
CA LYS A 742 -6.98 2.18 8.77
C LYS A 742 -7.50 3.45 9.46
N THR A 743 -6.64 4.45 9.61
CA THR A 743 -6.98 5.76 10.18
C THR A 743 -7.99 6.46 9.28
N CYS A 744 -7.77 6.46 7.96
CA CYS A 744 -8.69 7.03 6.97
C CYS A 744 -10.08 6.40 7.08
N ALA A 745 -10.18 5.07 7.07
CA ALA A 745 -11.46 4.35 7.21
C ALA A 745 -12.17 4.68 8.53
N ALA A 746 -11.42 4.74 9.65
CA ALA A 746 -11.99 5.10 10.94
C ALA A 746 -12.51 6.55 10.96
N GLN A 747 -11.75 7.51 10.41
CA GLN A 747 -12.16 8.91 10.36
C GLN A 747 -13.41 9.13 9.47
N LEU A 748 -13.50 8.43 8.34
CA LEU A 748 -14.67 8.46 7.47
C LEU A 748 -15.92 7.93 8.20
N LEU A 749 -15.81 6.80 8.89
CA LEU A 749 -16.92 6.21 9.64
C LEU A 749 -17.31 6.99 10.89
N SER A 750 -16.38 7.77 11.45
CA SER A 750 -16.64 8.69 12.57
C SER A 750 -17.05 10.09 12.11
N TYR A 751 -17.38 10.28 10.83
CA TYR A 751 -17.75 11.59 10.31
C TYR A 751 -18.98 12.14 11.05
N PRO A 752 -18.85 13.32 11.67
CA PRO A 752 -19.92 13.91 12.45
C PRO A 752 -20.86 14.75 11.56
N GLY A 753 -22.13 14.78 11.93
CA GLY A 753 -23.12 15.64 11.29
C GLY A 753 -24.19 16.06 12.29
N LYS A 754 -24.81 17.22 12.07
CA LYS A 754 -25.92 17.70 12.91
C LYS A 754 -27.13 16.76 12.85
N ASN A 755 -27.40 16.20 11.68
CA ASN A 755 -28.47 15.22 11.44
C ASN A 755 -27.90 13.89 10.96
N LYS A 756 -28.69 12.81 11.14
CA LYS A 756 -28.34 11.49 10.61
C LYS A 756 -28.40 11.51 9.09
N ILE A 757 -27.39 10.91 8.45
CA ILE A 757 -27.26 10.76 7.01
C ILE A 757 -26.94 9.28 6.67
N PRO A 758 -27.23 8.81 5.44
CA PRO A 758 -26.83 7.48 4.99
C PRO A 758 -25.31 7.45 4.70
N LEU A 759 -24.49 7.56 5.75
CA LEU A 759 -23.05 7.80 5.66
C LEU A 759 -22.30 6.77 4.81
N ASN A 760 -22.67 5.48 4.88
CA ASN A 760 -22.04 4.44 4.07
C ASN A 760 -22.18 4.71 2.56
N TYR A 761 -23.33 5.22 2.10
CA TYR A 761 -23.54 5.56 0.70
C TYR A 761 -22.68 6.75 0.30
N HIS A 762 -22.64 7.80 1.11
CA HIS A 762 -21.77 8.96 0.86
C HIS A 762 -20.28 8.58 0.81
N ILE A 763 -19.81 7.71 1.72
CA ILE A 763 -18.41 7.24 1.71
C ILE A 763 -18.11 6.48 0.41
N VAL A 764 -18.99 5.55 0.01
CA VAL A 764 -18.80 4.76 -1.21
C VAL A 764 -18.83 5.65 -2.45
N GLU A 765 -19.77 6.58 -2.53
CA GLU A 765 -19.89 7.53 -3.63
C GLU A 765 -18.69 8.46 -3.74
N VAL A 766 -18.21 9.02 -2.62
CA VAL A 766 -17.01 9.88 -2.59
C VAL A 766 -15.77 9.10 -3.04
N ILE A 767 -15.62 7.85 -2.59
CA ILE A 767 -14.47 7.01 -3.00
C ILE A 767 -14.51 6.72 -4.50
N PHE A 768 -15.67 6.40 -5.07
CA PHE A 768 -15.79 6.20 -6.51
C PHE A 768 -15.71 7.50 -7.30
N GLY A 769 -16.23 8.60 -6.76
CA GLY A 769 -16.06 9.93 -7.33
C GLY A 769 -14.59 10.32 -7.45
N GLU A 770 -13.77 10.06 -6.44
CA GLU A 770 -12.32 10.23 -6.54
C GLU A 770 -11.68 9.25 -7.53
N LEU A 771 -12.02 7.96 -7.47
CA LEU A 771 -11.44 6.95 -8.35
C LEU A 771 -11.74 7.24 -9.83
N PHE A 772 -12.93 7.73 -10.16
CA PHE A 772 -13.34 8.04 -11.52
C PHE A 772 -13.14 9.50 -11.92
N GLN A 773 -12.58 10.34 -11.03
CA GLN A 773 -12.29 11.72 -11.33
C GLN A 773 -11.39 11.85 -12.57
N LEU A 774 -11.85 12.61 -13.56
CA LEU A 774 -11.07 12.99 -14.73
C LEU A 774 -10.46 14.38 -14.49
N PRO A 775 -9.19 14.64 -14.88
CA PRO A 775 -8.32 13.74 -15.65
C PRO A 775 -7.72 12.57 -14.86
N GLN A 776 -7.45 12.77 -13.56
CA GLN A 776 -6.84 11.76 -12.70
C GLN A 776 -7.39 11.82 -11.28
N PRO A 777 -7.37 10.69 -10.55
CA PRO A 777 -7.75 10.66 -9.13
C PRO A 777 -6.79 11.52 -8.28
N PRO A 778 -7.24 12.10 -7.16
CA PRO A 778 -6.38 12.82 -6.23
C PRO A 778 -5.24 11.96 -5.65
N HIS A 779 -5.45 10.64 -5.56
CA HIS A 779 -4.50 9.69 -4.99
C HIS A 779 -4.33 8.45 -5.87
N ILE A 780 -3.29 7.66 -5.60
CA ILE A 780 -3.03 6.45 -6.36
C ILE A 780 -4.19 5.44 -6.30
N ASP A 781 -4.62 4.93 -7.45
CA ASP A 781 -5.83 4.10 -7.64
C ASP A 781 -5.96 2.93 -6.63
N VAL A 782 -4.85 2.24 -6.36
CA VAL A 782 -4.81 1.08 -5.46
C VAL A 782 -5.19 1.44 -4.01
N MET A 783 -5.03 2.71 -3.62
CA MET A 783 -5.41 3.19 -2.29
C MET A 783 -6.89 2.95 -2.04
N TYR A 784 -7.76 3.34 -2.99
CA TYR A 784 -9.21 3.21 -2.91
C TYR A 784 -9.66 1.75 -2.76
N THR A 785 -9.02 0.81 -3.49
CA THR A 785 -9.30 -0.63 -3.32
C THR A 785 -9.06 -1.08 -1.87
N THR A 786 -7.91 -0.70 -1.31
CA THR A 786 -7.56 -1.10 0.06
C THR A 786 -8.36 -0.36 1.12
N LEU A 787 -8.78 0.88 0.85
CA LEU A 787 -9.63 1.67 1.74
C LEU A 787 -11.02 1.03 1.86
N LEU A 788 -11.64 0.65 0.74
CA LEU A 788 -12.93 -0.07 0.73
C LEU A 788 -12.84 -1.41 1.46
N ILE A 789 -11.73 -2.14 1.32
CA ILE A 789 -11.49 -3.38 2.08
C ILE A 789 -11.43 -3.09 3.60
N GLU A 790 -10.73 -2.04 4.04
CA GLU A 790 -10.69 -1.70 5.47
C GLU A 790 -12.06 -1.23 5.99
N LEU A 791 -12.81 -0.47 5.19
CA LEU A 791 -14.17 -0.07 5.52
C LEU A 791 -15.09 -1.31 5.67
N CYS A 792 -15.00 -2.29 4.76
CA CYS A 792 -15.77 -3.54 4.86
C CYS A 792 -15.47 -4.31 6.16
N LYS A 793 -14.23 -4.25 6.66
CA LYS A 793 -13.87 -4.86 7.95
C LYS A 793 -14.45 -4.11 9.15
N LEU A 794 -14.52 -2.79 9.08
CA LEU A 794 -15.04 -1.95 10.16
C LEU A 794 -16.58 -1.93 10.20
N GLN A 795 -17.25 -2.14 9.06
CA GLN A 795 -18.71 -2.20 8.92
C GLN A 795 -19.17 -3.45 8.14
N PRO A 796 -18.94 -4.66 8.66
CA PRO A 796 -19.20 -5.91 7.92
C PRO A 796 -20.68 -6.19 7.68
N GLY A 797 -21.58 -5.59 8.48
CA GLY A 797 -23.02 -5.83 8.39
C GLY A 797 -23.77 -4.95 7.39
N SER A 798 -23.14 -3.89 6.86
CA SER A 798 -23.85 -2.88 6.04
C SER A 798 -23.06 -2.42 4.82
N LEU A 799 -21.74 -2.20 4.94
CA LEU A 799 -20.96 -1.62 3.84
C LEU A 799 -20.76 -2.59 2.66
N PRO A 800 -20.53 -3.91 2.83
CA PRO A 800 -20.45 -4.83 1.70
C PRO A 800 -21.69 -4.81 0.81
N GLN A 801 -22.89 -4.65 1.39
CA GLN A 801 -24.15 -4.58 0.63
C GLN A 801 -24.23 -3.29 -0.19
N VAL A 802 -23.90 -2.14 0.40
CA VAL A 802 -23.84 -0.85 -0.32
C VAL A 802 -22.82 -0.90 -1.45
N LEU A 803 -21.67 -1.56 -1.21
CA LEU A 803 -20.63 -1.70 -2.22
C LEU A 803 -21.05 -2.64 -3.36
N ALA A 804 -21.76 -3.73 -3.05
CA ALA A 804 -22.31 -4.63 -4.07
C ALA A 804 -23.37 -3.92 -4.91
N GLN A 805 -24.28 -3.16 -4.29
CA GLN A 805 -25.27 -2.33 -4.99
C GLN A 805 -24.59 -1.28 -5.88
N ALA A 806 -23.56 -0.59 -5.38
CA ALA A 806 -22.79 0.37 -6.18
C ALA A 806 -22.16 -0.30 -7.41
N THR A 807 -21.61 -1.49 -7.23
CA THR A 807 -20.98 -2.28 -8.30
C THR A 807 -22.00 -2.64 -9.37
N GLU A 808 -23.18 -3.08 -8.96
CA GLU A 808 -24.30 -3.41 -9.84
C GLU A 808 -24.77 -2.19 -10.64
N MET A 809 -24.96 -1.05 -9.97
CA MET A 809 -25.36 0.20 -10.63
C MET A 809 -24.33 0.67 -11.65
N MET A 810 -23.03 0.56 -11.35
CA MET A 810 -21.97 0.91 -12.29
C MET A 810 -21.94 -0.03 -13.49
N TYR A 811 -22.11 -1.33 -13.28
CA TYR A 811 -22.22 -2.32 -14.36
C TYR A 811 -23.41 -2.00 -15.28
N MET A 812 -24.58 -1.73 -14.72
CA MET A 812 -25.78 -1.41 -15.49
C MET A 812 -25.68 -0.09 -16.26
N ARG A 813 -24.77 0.81 -15.87
CA ARG A 813 -24.52 2.11 -16.50
C ARG A 813 -23.24 2.11 -17.37
N LEU A 814 -22.68 0.96 -17.72
CA LEU A 814 -21.44 0.87 -18.52
C LEU A 814 -21.55 1.47 -19.93
N ASP A 815 -22.74 1.46 -20.53
CA ASP A 815 -22.93 1.81 -21.94
C ASP A 815 -22.43 3.23 -22.29
N THR A 816 -22.63 4.18 -21.38
CA THR A 816 -22.19 5.57 -21.53
C THR A 816 -21.03 5.94 -20.62
N MET A 817 -20.43 4.98 -19.90
CA MET A 817 -19.28 5.25 -19.06
C MET A 817 -18.06 5.59 -19.93
N ASN A 818 -17.26 6.57 -19.53
CA ASN A 818 -16.02 6.91 -20.21
C ASN A 818 -15.00 5.76 -20.08
N THR A 819 -14.32 5.42 -21.17
CA THR A 819 -13.34 4.33 -21.24
C THR A 819 -12.25 4.43 -20.18
N THR A 820 -11.80 5.64 -19.82
CA THR A 820 -10.81 5.85 -18.75
C THR A 820 -11.35 5.42 -17.39
N CYS A 821 -12.64 5.64 -17.12
CA CYS A 821 -13.31 5.23 -15.89
C CYS A 821 -13.56 3.71 -15.91
N ILE A 822 -13.93 3.13 -17.06
CA ILE A 822 -14.08 1.68 -17.23
C ILE A 822 -12.76 0.96 -16.90
N ASP A 823 -11.62 1.46 -17.37
CA ASP A 823 -10.30 0.90 -17.04
C ASP A 823 -10.06 0.84 -15.52
N ARG A 824 -10.41 1.91 -14.80
CA ARG A 824 -10.23 1.98 -13.35
C ARG A 824 -11.21 1.07 -12.63
N PHE A 825 -12.45 0.98 -13.12
CA PHE A 825 -13.48 0.10 -12.59
C PHE A 825 -13.07 -1.37 -12.74
N LEU A 826 -12.58 -1.74 -13.92
CA LEU A 826 -12.00 -3.05 -14.23
C LEU A 826 -10.87 -3.42 -13.27
N ASN A 827 -9.89 -2.53 -13.09
CA ASN A 827 -8.75 -2.78 -12.21
C ASN A 827 -9.16 -2.86 -10.74
N TRP A 828 -10.06 -1.98 -10.29
CA TRP A 828 -10.61 -2.02 -8.94
C TRP A 828 -11.38 -3.32 -8.68
N PHE A 829 -12.31 -3.68 -9.56
CA PHE A 829 -13.22 -4.80 -9.34
C PHE A 829 -12.48 -6.14 -9.34
N SER A 830 -11.62 -6.39 -10.34
CA SER A 830 -10.80 -7.61 -10.40
C SER A 830 -9.87 -7.74 -9.18
N HIS A 831 -9.26 -6.64 -8.72
CA HIS A 831 -8.43 -6.65 -7.53
C HIS A 831 -9.27 -6.83 -6.25
N HIS A 832 -10.45 -6.22 -6.16
CA HIS A 832 -11.40 -6.42 -5.07
C HIS A 832 -11.80 -7.90 -4.96
N LEU A 833 -12.26 -8.50 -6.06
CA LEU A 833 -12.61 -9.92 -6.14
C LEU A 833 -11.49 -10.83 -5.67
N SER A 834 -10.24 -10.55 -6.06
CA SER A 834 -9.09 -11.37 -5.61
C SER A 834 -8.88 -11.38 -4.09
N ASN A 835 -9.35 -10.35 -3.37
CA ASN A 835 -9.30 -10.28 -1.91
C ASN A 835 -10.48 -11.00 -1.23
N PHE A 836 -11.52 -11.37 -1.98
CA PHE A 836 -12.72 -12.08 -1.51
C PHE A 836 -12.95 -13.40 -2.26
N GLN A 837 -11.85 -14.11 -2.55
CA GLN A 837 -11.85 -15.46 -3.13
C GLN A 837 -12.49 -15.56 -4.53
N PHE A 838 -12.60 -14.43 -5.23
CA PHE A 838 -13.29 -14.28 -6.51
C PHE A 838 -14.78 -14.64 -6.48
N ARG A 839 -15.44 -14.43 -5.33
CA ARG A 839 -16.89 -14.64 -5.21
C ARG A 839 -17.65 -13.44 -5.78
N TRP A 840 -18.51 -13.71 -6.74
CA TRP A 840 -19.46 -12.77 -7.32
C TRP A 840 -20.68 -13.53 -7.86
N SER A 841 -21.85 -12.92 -7.85
CA SER A 841 -23.08 -13.46 -8.46
C SER A 841 -23.09 -13.18 -9.96
N TRP A 842 -22.24 -13.88 -10.71
CA TRP A 842 -22.10 -13.66 -12.16
C TRP A 842 -23.41 -13.82 -12.95
N ASP A 843 -24.33 -14.66 -12.48
CA ASP A 843 -25.64 -14.85 -13.12
C ASP A 843 -26.48 -13.56 -13.18
N ASP A 844 -26.26 -12.60 -12.27
CA ASP A 844 -26.94 -11.29 -12.28
C ASP A 844 -26.57 -10.48 -13.55
N TRP A 845 -25.44 -10.80 -14.18
CA TRP A 845 -24.90 -10.15 -15.38
C TRP A 845 -25.12 -10.99 -16.65
N SER A 846 -26.09 -11.90 -16.65
CA SER A 846 -26.39 -12.76 -17.81
C SER A 846 -26.90 -11.96 -19.02
N ASP A 847 -27.32 -10.71 -18.85
CA ASP A 847 -27.74 -9.82 -19.93
C ASP A 847 -26.63 -9.56 -20.95
N CYS A 848 -25.35 -9.61 -20.54
CA CYS A 848 -24.23 -9.43 -21.48
C CYS A 848 -24.02 -10.59 -22.46
N LEU A 849 -24.52 -11.80 -22.13
CA LEU A 849 -24.32 -12.99 -22.96
C LEU A 849 -25.10 -12.95 -24.28
N THR A 850 -26.15 -12.12 -24.33
CA THR A 850 -27.00 -11.94 -25.52
C THR A 850 -26.58 -10.75 -26.39
N GLN A 851 -25.57 -10.00 -25.94
CA GLN A 851 -25.07 -8.79 -26.60
C GLN A 851 -23.84 -9.11 -27.46
N ASP A 852 -23.55 -8.22 -28.40
CA ASP A 852 -22.28 -8.23 -29.14
C ASP A 852 -21.09 -8.11 -28.17
N LEU A 853 -20.05 -8.93 -28.37
CA LEU A 853 -18.86 -9.02 -27.51
C LEU A 853 -18.09 -7.70 -27.43
N ASP A 854 -18.22 -6.83 -28.43
CA ASP A 854 -17.58 -5.50 -28.45
C ASP A 854 -18.37 -4.44 -27.67
N LYS A 855 -19.59 -4.72 -27.21
CA LYS A 855 -20.34 -3.81 -26.34
C LYS A 855 -19.72 -3.70 -24.94
N PRO A 856 -19.94 -2.59 -24.22
CA PRO A 856 -19.26 -2.32 -22.95
C PRO A 856 -19.41 -3.41 -21.88
N LYS A 857 -20.61 -3.97 -21.70
CA LYS A 857 -20.89 -5.00 -20.68
C LYS A 857 -20.13 -6.33 -20.89
N PRO A 858 -20.27 -7.05 -22.02
CA PRO A 858 -19.53 -8.31 -22.24
C PRO A 858 -18.02 -8.07 -22.30
N LYS A 859 -17.59 -6.94 -22.91
CA LYS A 859 -16.19 -6.54 -22.93
C LYS A 859 -15.63 -6.33 -21.52
N PHE A 860 -16.37 -5.64 -20.64
CA PHE A 860 -15.99 -5.45 -19.25
C PHE A 860 -15.81 -6.79 -18.52
N VAL A 861 -16.77 -7.71 -18.64
CA VAL A 861 -16.67 -9.04 -18.01
C VAL A 861 -15.45 -9.81 -18.52
N LYS A 862 -15.23 -9.86 -19.83
CA LYS A 862 -14.07 -10.51 -20.46
C LYS A 862 -12.76 -9.97 -19.91
N GLU A 863 -12.62 -8.65 -19.84
CA GLU A 863 -11.43 -7.99 -19.31
C GLU A 863 -11.26 -8.22 -17.79
N VAL A 864 -12.35 -8.23 -17.01
CA VAL A 864 -12.32 -8.52 -15.56
C VAL A 864 -11.81 -9.94 -15.32
N LEU A 865 -12.30 -10.91 -16.09
CA LEU A 865 -11.86 -12.30 -16.00
C LEU A 865 -10.39 -12.43 -16.43
N GLU A 866 -9.94 -11.71 -17.45
CA GLU A 866 -8.53 -11.66 -17.83
C GLU A 866 -7.64 -11.11 -16.70
N LYS A 867 -8.04 -9.98 -16.10
CA LYS A 867 -7.32 -9.41 -14.94
C LYS A 867 -7.31 -10.33 -13.73
N SER A 868 -8.43 -11.00 -13.48
CA SER A 868 -8.55 -11.98 -12.40
C SER A 868 -7.62 -13.17 -12.65
N MET A 869 -7.48 -13.64 -13.90
CA MET A 869 -6.53 -14.67 -14.28
C MET A 869 -5.08 -14.24 -14.00
N ARG A 870 -4.71 -12.99 -14.27
CA ARG A 870 -3.35 -12.47 -13.96
C ARG A 870 -3.04 -12.45 -12.46
N LEU A 871 -4.07 -12.38 -11.60
CA LEU A 871 -3.96 -12.47 -10.14
C LEU A 871 -4.14 -13.91 -9.61
N SER A 872 -4.38 -14.87 -10.50
CA SER A 872 -4.70 -16.27 -10.21
C SER A 872 -4.09 -17.18 -11.28
N TYR A 873 -4.83 -18.17 -11.78
CA TYR A 873 -4.47 -19.04 -12.90
C TYR A 873 -5.73 -19.42 -13.68
N HIS A 874 -5.57 -19.80 -14.95
CA HIS A 874 -6.66 -20.05 -15.90
C HIS A 874 -7.76 -20.96 -15.34
N GLN A 875 -7.41 -22.16 -14.86
CA GLN A 875 -8.39 -23.12 -14.34
C GLN A 875 -9.23 -22.54 -13.19
N ARG A 876 -8.64 -21.74 -12.29
CA ARG A 876 -9.40 -21.12 -11.22
C ARG A 876 -10.46 -20.16 -11.73
N ILE A 877 -10.19 -19.45 -12.83
CA ILE A 877 -11.15 -18.52 -13.44
C ILE A 877 -12.28 -19.29 -14.14
N VAL A 878 -11.96 -20.43 -14.76
CA VAL A 878 -12.96 -21.35 -15.30
C VAL A 878 -13.91 -21.84 -14.21
N ASP A 879 -13.38 -22.18 -13.02
CA ASP A 879 -14.16 -22.79 -11.95
C ASP A 879 -15.08 -21.80 -11.18
N ILE A 880 -14.84 -20.49 -11.25
CA ILE A 880 -15.59 -19.48 -10.47
C ILE A 880 -16.77 -18.86 -11.24
N VAL A 881 -16.85 -19.08 -12.56
CA VAL A 881 -17.91 -18.55 -13.41
C VAL A 881 -18.91 -19.65 -13.78
N PRO A 882 -20.21 -19.31 -13.95
CA PRO A 882 -21.20 -20.23 -14.48
C PRO A 882 -20.87 -20.71 -15.91
N ALA A 883 -21.38 -21.89 -16.31
CA ALA A 883 -21.00 -22.54 -17.58
C ALA A 883 -21.38 -21.73 -18.85
N ASN A 884 -22.46 -20.97 -18.78
CA ASN A 884 -22.91 -20.04 -19.83
C ASN A 884 -21.93 -18.87 -20.08
N PHE A 885 -21.03 -18.56 -19.14
CA PHE A 885 -19.99 -17.52 -19.31
C PHE A 885 -18.72 -18.04 -19.99
N SER A 886 -18.66 -19.31 -20.41
CA SER A 886 -17.46 -19.94 -20.99
C SER A 886 -16.87 -19.19 -22.18
N ALA A 887 -17.69 -18.57 -23.01
CA ALA A 887 -17.26 -17.77 -24.17
C ALA A 887 -16.51 -16.47 -23.79
N LEU A 888 -16.69 -15.98 -22.55
CA LEU A 888 -16.05 -14.76 -22.03
C LEU A 888 -14.75 -15.05 -21.26
N ILE A 889 -14.43 -16.32 -21.02
CA ILE A 889 -13.22 -16.71 -20.30
C ILE A 889 -11.99 -16.38 -21.16
N PRO A 890 -10.93 -15.77 -20.57
CA PRO A 890 -9.70 -15.51 -21.29
C PRO A 890 -9.04 -16.81 -21.75
N ALA A 891 -8.42 -16.80 -22.93
CA ALA A 891 -7.67 -17.95 -23.42
C ALA A 891 -6.54 -18.35 -22.47
N ASN A 892 -6.20 -19.64 -22.45
CA ASN A 892 -5.09 -20.16 -21.66
C ASN A 892 -3.76 -19.52 -22.11
N PRO A 893 -2.96 -18.91 -21.22
CA PRO A 893 -1.76 -18.16 -21.58
C PRO A 893 -0.58 -19.08 -21.96
N ILE A 894 -0.69 -19.74 -23.11
CA ILE A 894 0.32 -20.62 -23.69
C ILE A 894 1.14 -19.92 -24.77
N PHE A 895 2.41 -20.31 -24.89
CA PHE A 895 3.29 -19.87 -25.96
C PHE A 895 2.89 -20.53 -27.29
N VAL A 896 2.89 -19.77 -28.38
CA VAL A 896 2.63 -20.27 -29.73
C VAL A 896 3.96 -20.32 -30.48
N TYR A 897 4.53 -21.51 -30.65
CA TYR A 897 5.78 -21.68 -31.39
C TYR A 897 5.50 -22.00 -32.86
N LYS A 898 5.97 -21.15 -33.76
CA LYS A 898 5.76 -21.27 -35.22
C LYS A 898 6.34 -22.55 -35.84
N TYR A 899 7.37 -23.13 -35.21
CA TYR A 899 8.15 -24.25 -35.74
C TYR A 899 8.02 -25.54 -34.88
N MET A 900 6.84 -25.79 -34.29
CA MET A 900 6.59 -26.92 -33.36
C MET A 900 6.51 -28.30 -34.02
N ASP A 901 5.86 -28.41 -35.18
CA ASP A 901 5.40 -29.69 -35.74
C ASP A 901 6.32 -30.23 -36.85
N GLU A 902 6.32 -31.54 -37.11
CA GLU A 902 7.10 -32.12 -38.23
C GLU A 902 6.64 -31.61 -39.61
N SER A 903 5.36 -31.22 -39.74
CA SER A 903 4.83 -30.50 -40.92
C SER A 903 5.41 -29.09 -41.08
N SER A 904 6.05 -28.54 -40.05
CA SER A 904 6.77 -27.26 -40.10
C SER A 904 8.14 -27.38 -40.76
N SER A 905 8.60 -28.59 -41.11
CA SER A 905 9.87 -28.81 -41.82
C SER A 905 9.93 -28.15 -43.19
N SER A 906 8.78 -27.85 -43.81
CA SER A 906 8.67 -27.09 -45.06
C SER A 906 8.67 -25.57 -44.88
N LEU A 907 8.66 -25.05 -43.64
CA LEU A 907 8.68 -23.61 -43.40
C LEU A 907 10.09 -23.04 -43.65
N PRO A 908 10.21 -21.86 -44.28
CA PRO A 908 11.48 -21.17 -44.43
C PRO A 908 12.19 -20.99 -43.08
N GLY A 909 13.47 -21.35 -43.02
CA GLY A 909 14.28 -21.20 -41.82
C GLY A 909 14.14 -22.30 -40.75
N TYR A 910 13.30 -23.33 -40.96
CA TYR A 910 13.16 -24.45 -40.00
C TYR A 910 14.50 -25.12 -39.63
N PRO A 911 15.41 -25.47 -40.58
CA PRO A 911 16.71 -26.05 -40.23
C PRO A 911 17.55 -25.13 -39.34
N VAL A 912 17.46 -23.82 -39.55
CA VAL A 912 18.18 -22.82 -38.77
C VAL A 912 17.64 -22.74 -37.35
N THR A 913 16.33 -22.91 -37.12
CA THR A 913 15.76 -22.95 -35.77
C THR A 913 16.32 -24.11 -34.93
N ILE A 914 16.56 -25.28 -35.56
CA ILE A 914 17.20 -26.42 -34.91
C ILE A 914 18.66 -26.09 -34.55
N ALA A 915 19.40 -25.48 -35.47
CA ALA A 915 20.78 -25.06 -35.24
C ALA A 915 20.88 -24.03 -34.08
N ILE A 916 20.01 -23.02 -34.08
CA ILE A 916 19.93 -22.01 -33.02
C ILE A 916 19.55 -22.64 -31.68
N SER A 917 18.56 -23.55 -31.66
CA SER A 917 18.16 -24.27 -30.45
C SER A 917 19.33 -25.03 -29.84
N ASN A 918 20.05 -25.80 -30.65
CA ASN A 918 21.25 -26.53 -30.21
C ASN A 918 22.35 -25.60 -29.70
N ALA A 919 22.61 -24.48 -30.38
CA ALA A 919 23.57 -23.47 -29.96
C ALA A 919 23.20 -22.86 -28.59
N ILE A 920 21.92 -22.52 -28.38
CA ILE A 920 21.44 -21.97 -27.09
C ILE A 920 21.58 -23.01 -25.97
N ILE A 921 21.24 -24.29 -26.22
CA ILE A 921 21.40 -25.40 -25.26
C ILE A 921 22.88 -25.54 -24.87
N ASN A 922 23.78 -25.47 -25.85
CA ASN A 922 25.23 -25.57 -25.67
C ASN A 922 25.86 -24.29 -25.09
N ARG A 923 25.06 -23.27 -24.81
CA ARG A 923 25.47 -21.98 -24.23
C ARG A 923 26.43 -21.18 -25.10
N SER A 924 26.33 -21.32 -26.42
CA SER A 924 27.07 -20.57 -27.44
C SER A 924 27.12 -19.05 -27.20
N SER A 925 28.16 -18.42 -27.74
CA SER A 925 28.39 -16.96 -27.72
C SER A 925 27.46 -16.22 -28.70
N ASN A 926 27.42 -14.89 -28.62
CA ASN A 926 26.66 -14.07 -29.58
C ASN A 926 27.19 -14.21 -31.02
N ASP A 927 28.51 -14.30 -31.18
CA ASP A 927 29.17 -14.43 -32.49
C ASP A 927 28.83 -15.75 -33.19
N GLU A 928 28.77 -16.86 -32.43
CA GLU A 928 28.37 -18.16 -32.96
C GLU A 928 26.92 -18.12 -33.48
N ILE A 929 26.03 -17.44 -32.76
CA ILE A 929 24.63 -17.28 -33.20
C ILE A 929 24.54 -16.37 -34.42
N LEU A 930 25.25 -15.25 -34.44
CA LEU A 930 25.30 -14.37 -35.61
C LEU A 930 25.84 -15.09 -36.85
N THR A 931 26.80 -16.00 -36.66
CA THR A 931 27.33 -16.85 -37.74
C THR A 931 26.25 -17.78 -38.28
N ILE A 932 25.51 -18.48 -37.42
CA ILE A 932 24.37 -19.32 -37.83
C ILE A 932 23.30 -18.50 -38.58
N LEU A 933 23.09 -17.25 -38.16
CA LEU A 933 22.11 -16.36 -38.79
C LEU A 933 22.54 -15.83 -40.16
N LYS A 934 23.82 -15.92 -40.54
CA LYS A 934 24.27 -15.52 -41.89
C LYS A 934 23.68 -16.40 -42.98
N ASP A 935 23.43 -17.67 -42.67
CA ASP A 935 22.93 -18.67 -43.62
C ASP A 935 21.40 -18.56 -43.87
N VAL A 936 20.73 -17.58 -43.28
CA VAL A 936 19.27 -17.36 -43.45
C VAL A 936 19.02 -16.51 -44.70
N PRO A 937 18.21 -17.00 -45.68
CA PRO A 937 17.90 -16.24 -46.89
C PRO A 937 17.09 -14.97 -46.54
N ASN A 938 17.29 -13.88 -47.28
CA ASN A 938 16.48 -12.68 -47.13
C ASN A 938 15.27 -12.74 -48.07
N PRO A 939 14.03 -12.83 -47.56
CA PRO A 939 12.84 -12.81 -48.41
C PRO A 939 12.59 -11.46 -49.11
N ASN A 940 13.30 -10.41 -48.69
CA ASN A 940 13.19 -9.06 -49.27
C ASN A 940 14.27 -8.76 -50.34
N GLN A 941 15.16 -9.70 -50.65
CA GLN A 941 16.15 -9.52 -51.73
C GLN A 941 15.57 -10.02 -53.06
N GLU A 942 15.55 -9.16 -54.07
CA GLU A 942 15.35 -9.55 -55.47
C GLU A 942 16.70 -9.99 -56.08
N ASP A 943 16.70 -10.88 -57.07
CA ASP A 943 17.90 -11.56 -57.60
C ASP A 943 18.98 -10.63 -58.20
N ASP A 944 18.72 -9.31 -58.33
CA ASP A 944 19.59 -8.33 -59.01
C ASP A 944 20.12 -7.16 -58.11
N ASP A 945 19.90 -7.19 -56.78
CA ASP A 945 20.39 -6.12 -55.88
C ASP A 945 21.76 -6.43 -55.24
N ASP A 946 22.77 -5.59 -55.57
CA ASP A 946 24.13 -5.60 -55.02
C ASP A 946 24.16 -5.47 -53.47
N GLU A 947 25.19 -6.06 -52.84
CA GLU A 947 25.47 -6.24 -51.40
C GLU A 947 25.16 -5.03 -50.46
N GLY A 948 23.89 -4.76 -50.20
CA GLY A 948 23.43 -3.91 -49.09
C GLY A 948 22.98 -4.74 -47.90
N ASP A 949 23.39 -4.35 -46.68
CA ASP A 949 22.89 -4.85 -45.38
C ASP A 949 21.37 -4.53 -45.22
N SER A 950 20.54 -5.21 -46.00
CA SER A 950 19.08 -5.03 -46.02
C SER A 950 18.44 -5.74 -44.82
N PHE A 951 17.39 -5.12 -44.28
CA PHE A 951 16.57 -5.70 -43.22
C PHE A 951 16.08 -7.10 -43.64
N ASN A 952 16.38 -8.10 -42.80
CA ASN A 952 15.99 -9.49 -43.04
C ASN A 952 14.97 -9.94 -41.98
N PRO A 953 13.67 -10.02 -42.31
CA PRO A 953 12.62 -10.41 -41.36
C PRO A 953 12.77 -11.86 -40.92
N LEU A 954 13.21 -12.76 -41.80
CA LEU A 954 13.32 -14.19 -41.50
C LEU A 954 14.39 -14.48 -40.43
N LYS A 955 15.52 -13.74 -40.43
CA LYS A 955 16.54 -13.83 -39.37
C LYS A 955 15.96 -13.54 -37.99
N ILE A 956 15.14 -12.49 -37.89
CA ILE A 956 14.45 -12.13 -36.65
C ILE A 956 13.47 -13.21 -36.24
N ASP A 957 12.67 -13.68 -37.19
CA ASP A 957 11.63 -14.67 -37.00
C ASP A 957 12.20 -15.97 -36.40
N VAL A 958 13.21 -16.57 -37.03
CA VAL A 958 13.81 -17.83 -36.57
C VAL A 958 14.53 -17.66 -35.24
N PHE A 959 15.24 -16.55 -35.04
CA PHE A 959 15.99 -16.31 -33.82
C PHE A 959 15.07 -16.06 -32.63
N LEU A 960 14.15 -15.10 -32.75
CA LEU A 960 13.34 -14.63 -31.64
C LEU A 960 12.27 -15.65 -31.24
N GLN A 961 11.64 -16.33 -32.21
CA GLN A 961 10.72 -17.45 -31.92
C GLN A 961 11.41 -18.54 -31.11
N THR A 962 12.60 -18.99 -31.55
CA THR A 962 13.37 -20.03 -30.88
C THR A 962 13.81 -19.59 -29.49
N LEU A 963 14.34 -18.35 -29.37
CA LEU A 963 14.80 -17.80 -28.11
C LEU A 963 13.67 -17.69 -27.08
N LEU A 964 12.52 -17.14 -27.48
CA LEU A 964 11.37 -16.98 -26.59
C LEU A 964 10.73 -18.33 -26.24
N HIS A 965 10.69 -19.28 -27.16
CA HIS A 965 10.21 -20.64 -26.90
C HIS A 965 11.02 -21.30 -25.79
N MET A 966 12.35 -21.29 -25.91
CA MET A 966 13.25 -21.85 -24.90
C MET A 966 13.17 -21.12 -23.56
N ALA A 967 12.80 -19.85 -23.58
CA ALA A 967 12.66 -19.00 -22.41
C ALA A 967 11.21 -18.85 -21.90
N ALA A 968 10.25 -19.61 -22.44
CA ALA A 968 8.81 -19.45 -22.17
C ALA A 968 8.38 -19.85 -20.75
N LYS A 969 9.29 -20.44 -19.96
CA LYS A 969 8.98 -20.97 -18.62
C LYS A 969 8.54 -19.90 -17.62
N SER A 970 9.13 -18.70 -17.66
CA SER A 970 8.76 -17.59 -16.78
C SER A 970 9.34 -16.27 -17.26
N PHE A 971 8.79 -15.14 -16.78
CA PHE A 971 9.31 -13.80 -17.08
C PHE A 971 10.82 -13.68 -16.84
N SER A 972 11.34 -14.29 -15.76
CA SER A 972 12.77 -14.24 -15.46
C SER A 972 13.62 -14.96 -16.51
N HIS A 973 13.16 -16.10 -17.06
CA HIS A 973 13.88 -16.79 -18.13
C HIS A 973 13.90 -15.92 -19.39
N SER A 974 12.76 -15.35 -19.77
CA SER A 974 12.66 -14.46 -20.94
C SER A 974 13.53 -13.22 -20.78
N PHE A 975 13.56 -12.58 -19.60
CA PHE A 975 14.43 -11.42 -19.36
C PHE A 975 15.91 -11.78 -19.38
N SER A 976 16.29 -12.94 -18.85
CA SER A 976 17.66 -13.44 -18.91
C SER A 976 18.08 -13.78 -20.33
N ALA A 977 17.18 -14.34 -21.14
CA ALA A 977 17.40 -14.63 -22.54
C ALA A 977 17.64 -13.35 -23.35
N LEU A 978 16.76 -12.35 -23.23
CA LEU A 978 16.93 -11.03 -23.86
C LEU A 978 18.22 -10.33 -23.43
N ALA A 979 18.62 -10.48 -22.16
CA ALA A 979 19.85 -9.89 -21.65
C ALA A 979 21.12 -10.63 -22.12
N LYS A 980 21.06 -11.96 -22.25
CA LYS A 980 22.20 -12.77 -22.70
C LYS A 980 22.52 -12.49 -24.17
N PHE A 981 21.49 -12.42 -25.01
CA PHE A 981 21.64 -12.23 -26.46
C PHE A 981 21.27 -10.81 -26.90
N HIS A 982 21.55 -9.83 -26.03
CA HIS A 982 21.25 -8.42 -26.30
C HIS A 982 21.98 -7.90 -27.54
N GLU A 983 23.24 -8.27 -27.75
CA GLU A 983 24.04 -7.86 -28.91
C GLU A 983 23.44 -8.38 -30.23
N VAL A 984 23.02 -9.65 -30.27
CA VAL A 984 22.32 -10.23 -31.44
C VAL A 984 21.02 -9.48 -31.72
N LEU A 985 20.22 -9.21 -30.68
CA LEU A 985 18.96 -8.47 -30.81
C LEU A 985 19.19 -7.03 -31.29
N LYS A 986 20.26 -6.36 -30.83
CA LYS A 986 20.62 -5.02 -31.29
C LYS A 986 20.99 -5.02 -32.77
N SER A 987 21.88 -5.92 -33.20
CA SER A 987 22.25 -6.05 -34.61
C SER A 987 21.03 -6.34 -35.51
N LEU A 988 20.07 -7.14 -35.03
CA LEU A 988 18.83 -7.42 -35.75
C LEU A 988 17.81 -6.25 -35.73
N THR A 989 18.02 -5.21 -34.93
CA THR A 989 17.09 -4.07 -34.76
C THR A 989 17.74 -2.72 -35.04
N ASP A 990 18.79 -2.70 -35.85
CA ASP A 990 19.44 -1.44 -36.24
C ASP A 990 18.52 -0.59 -37.15
N SER A 991 17.63 -1.21 -37.93
CA SER A 991 16.57 -0.52 -38.68
C SER A 991 15.24 -0.43 -37.92
N ASP A 992 14.44 0.60 -38.24
CA ASP A 992 13.10 0.76 -37.65
C ASP A 992 12.14 -0.37 -38.06
N GLU A 993 12.29 -0.90 -39.27
CA GLU A 993 11.57 -2.09 -39.74
C GLU A 993 11.92 -3.33 -38.89
N GLY A 994 13.19 -3.50 -38.52
CA GLY A 994 13.63 -4.56 -37.60
C GLY A 994 12.99 -4.45 -36.22
N LYS A 995 12.91 -3.23 -35.66
CA LYS A 995 12.25 -2.98 -34.37
C LYS A 995 10.75 -3.33 -34.43
N LEU A 996 10.05 -2.91 -35.49
CA LEU A 996 8.63 -3.23 -35.70
C LEU A 996 8.42 -4.73 -35.87
N HIS A 997 9.30 -5.40 -36.62
CA HIS A 997 9.21 -6.83 -36.85
C HIS A 997 9.44 -7.64 -35.58
N ILE A 998 10.40 -7.26 -34.70
CA ILE A 998 10.55 -7.87 -33.37
C ILE A 998 9.25 -7.80 -32.56
N LEU A 999 8.57 -6.65 -32.58
CA LEU A 999 7.31 -6.48 -31.85
C LEU A 999 6.21 -7.38 -32.41
N ARG A 1000 6.12 -7.50 -33.74
CA ARG A 1000 5.22 -8.43 -34.42
C ARG A 1000 5.50 -9.89 -34.04
N VAL A 1001 6.74 -10.33 -34.04
CA VAL A 1001 7.11 -11.70 -33.66
C VAL A 1001 6.77 -11.98 -32.19
N VAL A 1002 7.00 -11.01 -31.29
CA VAL A 1002 6.58 -11.11 -29.88
C VAL A 1002 5.07 -11.24 -29.75
N TYR A 1003 4.31 -10.48 -30.53
CA TYR A 1003 2.85 -10.58 -30.58
C TYR A 1003 2.39 -11.97 -31.05
N GLU A 1004 2.87 -12.42 -32.21
CA GLU A 1004 2.49 -13.73 -32.77
C GLU A 1004 2.79 -14.87 -31.79
N ALA A 1005 3.94 -14.83 -31.12
CA ALA A 1005 4.38 -15.85 -30.17
C ALA A 1005 3.61 -15.83 -28.84
N TRP A 1006 3.16 -14.66 -28.38
CA TRP A 1006 2.55 -14.45 -27.06
C TRP A 1006 1.13 -13.87 -27.08
N ARG A 1007 0.41 -13.91 -28.22
CA ARG A 1007 -0.96 -13.35 -28.37
C ARG A 1007 -1.96 -13.82 -27.30
N ASN A 1008 -1.80 -15.06 -26.81
CA ASN A 1008 -2.63 -15.63 -25.75
C ASN A 1008 -2.22 -15.20 -24.33
N HIS A 1009 -1.08 -14.52 -24.18
CA HIS A 1009 -0.54 -14.07 -22.90
C HIS A 1009 -0.20 -12.55 -22.89
N PRO A 1010 -1.22 -11.67 -22.84
CA PRO A 1010 -1.04 -10.21 -22.88
C PRO A 1010 -0.10 -9.63 -21.80
N GLN A 1011 -0.08 -10.25 -20.61
CA GLN A 1011 0.83 -9.86 -19.54
C GLN A 1011 2.31 -10.10 -19.91
N MET A 1012 2.61 -11.18 -20.64
CA MET A 1012 3.97 -11.45 -21.13
C MET A 1012 4.39 -10.41 -22.16
N ILE A 1013 3.53 -10.11 -23.15
CA ILE A 1013 3.75 -9.06 -24.15
C ILE A 1013 4.11 -7.74 -23.45
N SER A 1014 3.30 -7.34 -22.46
CA SER A 1014 3.47 -6.09 -21.72
C SER A 1014 4.86 -6.00 -21.04
N VAL A 1015 5.32 -7.09 -20.41
CA VAL A 1015 6.62 -7.07 -19.72
C VAL A 1015 7.81 -7.23 -20.66
N LEU A 1016 7.66 -7.94 -21.78
CA LEU A 1016 8.70 -8.04 -22.81
C LEU A 1016 8.91 -6.70 -23.50
N ILE A 1017 7.85 -6.03 -23.93
CA ILE A 1017 7.92 -4.67 -24.46
C ILE A 1017 8.51 -3.73 -23.41
N ASP A 1018 8.09 -3.87 -22.14
CA ASP A 1018 8.65 -3.04 -21.08
C ASP A 1018 10.18 -3.17 -21.00
N LYS A 1019 10.65 -4.41 -21.08
CA LYS A 1019 12.06 -4.78 -21.02
C LYS A 1019 12.83 -4.32 -22.26
N MET A 1020 12.29 -4.52 -23.45
CA MET A 1020 12.93 -4.18 -24.73
C MET A 1020 13.15 -2.67 -24.87
N ILE A 1021 12.20 -1.83 -24.43
CA ILE A 1021 12.39 -0.36 -24.35
C ILE A 1021 13.54 -0.02 -23.39
N ARG A 1022 13.58 -0.63 -22.20
CA ARG A 1022 14.61 -0.32 -21.18
C ARG A 1022 16.02 -0.75 -21.59
N THR A 1023 16.12 -1.76 -22.45
CA THR A 1023 17.39 -2.25 -23.00
C THR A 1023 17.67 -1.72 -24.40
N GLN A 1024 16.89 -0.75 -24.88
CA GLN A 1024 17.06 -0.10 -26.19
C GLN A 1024 17.10 -1.09 -27.38
N ILE A 1025 16.39 -2.23 -27.24
CA ILE A 1025 16.15 -3.14 -28.37
C ILE A 1025 15.12 -2.51 -29.30
N VAL A 1026 14.10 -1.87 -28.73
CA VAL A 1026 13.14 -1.03 -29.44
C VAL A 1026 13.06 0.31 -28.73
N ASP A 1027 12.63 1.35 -29.44
CA ASP A 1027 12.36 2.66 -28.87
C ASP A 1027 10.84 2.87 -28.66
N CYS A 1028 10.47 4.02 -28.12
CA CYS A 1028 9.07 4.33 -27.84
C CYS A 1028 8.24 4.57 -29.11
N ALA A 1029 8.86 5.10 -30.17
CA ALA A 1029 8.17 5.41 -31.42
C ALA A 1029 7.81 4.12 -32.18
N ALA A 1030 8.70 3.13 -32.21
CA ALA A 1030 8.41 1.81 -32.78
C ALA A 1030 7.23 1.14 -32.06
N VAL A 1031 7.17 1.23 -30.72
CA VAL A 1031 6.04 0.68 -29.95
C VAL A 1031 4.73 1.42 -30.24
N ALA A 1032 4.77 2.75 -30.36
CA ALA A 1032 3.59 3.52 -30.74
C ALA A 1032 3.10 3.11 -32.13
N ASN A 1033 3.98 3.06 -33.14
CA ASN A 1033 3.62 2.63 -34.49
C ASN A 1033 3.09 1.18 -34.54
N TRP A 1034 3.68 0.26 -33.78
CA TRP A 1034 3.21 -1.13 -33.69
C TRP A 1034 1.79 -1.23 -33.09
N ILE A 1035 1.45 -0.42 -32.09
CA ILE A 1035 0.10 -0.44 -31.49
C ILE A 1035 -1.00 -0.06 -32.50
N PHE A 1036 -0.69 0.84 -33.42
CA PHE A 1036 -1.61 1.26 -34.49
C PHE A 1036 -1.40 0.47 -35.80
N SER A 1037 -0.62 -0.62 -35.78
CA SER A 1037 -0.39 -1.42 -36.97
C SER A 1037 -1.60 -2.31 -37.30
N PRO A 1038 -1.73 -2.77 -38.56
CA PRO A 1038 -2.76 -3.71 -38.95
C PRO A 1038 -2.73 -5.03 -38.15
N ASP A 1039 -1.54 -5.46 -37.71
CA ASP A 1039 -1.38 -6.68 -36.90
C ASP A 1039 -2.13 -6.59 -35.56
N MET A 1040 -2.26 -5.38 -35.01
CA MET A 1040 -2.93 -5.12 -33.74
C MET A 1040 -4.42 -4.79 -33.88
N ALA A 1041 -4.96 -4.71 -35.11
CA ALA A 1041 -6.33 -4.26 -35.36
C ALA A 1041 -7.40 -5.05 -34.57
N HIS A 1042 -7.23 -6.37 -34.46
CA HIS A 1042 -8.16 -7.24 -33.71
C HIS A 1042 -8.12 -7.03 -32.19
N ASP A 1043 -6.97 -6.67 -31.64
CA ASP A 1043 -6.78 -6.46 -30.20
C ASP A 1043 -6.82 -4.98 -29.81
N PHE A 1044 -6.94 -4.06 -30.76
CA PHE A 1044 -6.81 -2.61 -30.57
C PHE A 1044 -7.72 -2.06 -29.45
N THR A 1045 -8.93 -2.58 -29.33
CA THR A 1045 -9.88 -2.13 -28.30
C THR A 1045 -9.65 -2.80 -26.94
N ARG A 1046 -8.73 -3.76 -26.81
CA ARG A 1046 -8.46 -4.46 -25.55
C ARG A 1046 -7.61 -3.63 -24.61
N PHE A 1047 -7.84 -3.82 -23.33
CA PHE A 1047 -7.26 -2.95 -22.31
C PHE A 1047 -5.72 -3.00 -22.29
N TYR A 1048 -5.13 -4.18 -22.48
CA TYR A 1048 -3.67 -4.37 -22.36
C TYR A 1048 -2.86 -3.55 -23.39
N VAL A 1049 -3.42 -3.26 -24.56
CA VAL A 1049 -2.78 -2.45 -25.61
C VAL A 1049 -2.51 -1.05 -25.08
N TRP A 1050 -3.52 -0.46 -24.44
CA TRP A 1050 -3.44 0.87 -23.85
C TRP A 1050 -2.58 0.88 -22.59
N GLU A 1051 -2.55 -0.21 -21.80
CA GLU A 1051 -1.57 -0.35 -20.71
C GLU A 1051 -0.13 -0.24 -21.23
N ILE A 1052 0.16 -0.84 -22.39
CA ILE A 1052 1.49 -0.79 -23.03
C ILE A 1052 1.79 0.62 -23.52
N LEU A 1053 0.86 1.27 -24.24
CA LEU A 1053 1.06 2.63 -24.75
C LEU A 1053 1.35 3.61 -23.61
N HIS A 1054 0.48 3.64 -22.59
CA HIS A 1054 0.65 4.53 -21.43
C HIS A 1054 1.89 4.18 -20.61
N SER A 1055 2.29 2.91 -20.53
CA SER A 1055 3.56 2.51 -19.90
C SER A 1055 4.77 3.04 -20.67
N THR A 1056 4.69 3.05 -22.00
CA THR A 1056 5.72 3.57 -22.91
C THR A 1056 5.86 5.08 -22.75
N VAL A 1057 4.76 5.84 -22.83
CA VAL A 1057 4.75 7.30 -22.63
C VAL A 1057 5.28 7.67 -21.23
N ARG A 1058 4.84 6.96 -20.17
CA ARG A 1058 5.35 7.21 -18.81
C ARG A 1058 6.86 7.00 -18.67
N LYS A 1059 7.47 6.11 -19.44
CA LYS A 1059 8.93 5.94 -19.42
C LYS A 1059 9.62 7.08 -20.13
N MET A 1060 9.10 7.52 -21.26
CA MET A 1060 9.62 8.66 -21.98
C MET A 1060 9.58 9.91 -21.08
N ASN A 1061 8.45 10.18 -20.43
CA ASN A 1061 8.33 11.30 -19.49
C ASN A 1061 9.33 11.18 -18.32
N LYS A 1062 9.51 9.97 -17.77
CA LYS A 1062 10.50 9.74 -16.70
C LYS A 1062 11.94 9.86 -17.19
N HIS A 1063 12.22 9.57 -18.45
CA HIS A 1063 13.53 9.71 -19.05
C HIS A 1063 13.91 11.20 -19.11
N VAL A 1064 13.02 12.03 -19.68
CA VAL A 1064 13.18 13.49 -19.73
C VAL A 1064 13.34 14.08 -18.33
N GLN A 1065 12.43 13.77 -17.39
CA GLN A 1065 12.51 14.26 -16.01
C GLN A 1065 13.81 13.87 -15.31
N LYS A 1066 14.36 12.68 -15.62
CA LYS A 1066 15.62 12.24 -15.03
C LYS A 1066 16.79 13.07 -15.54
N ILE A 1067 16.88 13.30 -16.85
CA ILE A 1067 17.97 14.09 -17.44
C ILE A 1067 17.85 15.56 -17.02
N GLN A 1068 16.64 16.13 -17.03
CA GLN A 1068 16.38 17.50 -16.57
C GLN A 1068 16.81 17.69 -15.11
N LYS A 1069 16.51 16.73 -14.23
CA LYS A 1069 16.97 16.77 -12.84
C LYS A 1069 18.50 16.66 -12.72
N GLU A 1070 19.14 15.85 -13.57
CA GLU A 1070 20.61 15.75 -13.61
C GLU A 1070 21.24 17.09 -14.02
N LEU A 1071 20.64 17.80 -14.98
CA LEU A 1071 21.02 19.16 -15.40
C LEU A 1071 20.81 20.20 -14.29
N GLU A 1072 19.63 20.24 -13.66
CA GLU A 1072 19.35 21.15 -12.53
C GLU A 1072 20.33 20.94 -11.37
N THR A 1073 20.63 19.68 -11.05
CA THR A 1073 21.61 19.34 -10.01
C THR A 1073 23.03 19.80 -10.37
N ALA A 1074 23.39 19.82 -11.65
CA ALA A 1074 24.68 20.34 -12.12
C ALA A 1074 24.73 21.87 -12.04
N LYS A 1075 23.68 22.57 -12.50
CA LYS A 1075 23.55 24.04 -12.40
C LYS A 1075 23.60 24.52 -10.94
N GLU A 1076 22.86 23.86 -10.05
CA GLU A 1076 22.90 24.18 -8.61
C GLU A 1076 24.29 24.01 -7.98
N LYS A 1077 25.13 23.10 -8.49
CA LYS A 1077 26.49 22.91 -7.97
C LYS A 1077 27.39 24.06 -8.39
N LEU A 1078 27.29 24.47 -9.66
CA LEU A 1078 28.03 25.61 -10.21
C LEU A 1078 27.65 26.90 -9.46
N GLU A 1079 26.35 27.16 -9.25
CA GLU A 1079 25.89 28.31 -8.47
C GLU A 1079 26.43 28.31 -7.03
N LYS A 1080 26.46 27.12 -6.38
CA LYS A 1080 27.02 26.98 -5.02
C LYS A 1080 28.53 27.23 -5.02
N GLN A 1081 29.27 26.81 -6.04
CA GLN A 1081 30.71 27.10 -6.18
C GLN A 1081 30.95 28.60 -6.37
N HIS A 1082 30.22 29.24 -7.28
CA HIS A 1082 30.31 30.69 -7.50
C HIS A 1082 29.94 31.50 -6.26
N SER A 1083 28.91 31.07 -5.49
CA SER A 1083 28.56 31.74 -4.24
C SER A 1083 29.64 31.61 -3.16
N ARG A 1084 30.33 30.47 -3.08
CA ARG A 1084 31.45 30.26 -2.16
C ARG A 1084 32.66 31.11 -2.53
N LYS A 1085 32.97 31.22 -3.82
CA LYS A 1085 34.08 32.04 -4.35
C LYS A 1085 33.89 33.52 -4.02
N LYS A 1086 32.65 34.01 -4.05
CA LYS A 1086 32.29 35.38 -3.63
C LYS A 1086 32.47 35.65 -2.13
N ASP A 1087 32.39 34.62 -1.29
CA ASP A 1087 32.51 34.75 0.17
C ASP A 1087 33.96 34.53 0.68
N SER A 1088 34.86 33.89 -0.08
CA SER A 1088 36.19 33.47 0.40
C SER A 1088 37.35 34.43 0.12
N GLY A 1089 37.29 35.30 -0.90
CA GLY A 1089 38.24 36.42 -1.09
C GLY A 1089 39.74 36.11 -1.27
N ASP A 1090 40.16 34.84 -1.34
CA ASP A 1090 41.58 34.42 -1.45
C ASP A 1090 41.99 34.13 -2.91
N GLU A 1091 42.95 34.90 -3.45
CA GLU A 1091 43.40 34.87 -4.85
C GLU A 1091 44.22 33.62 -5.26
N GLU A 1092 44.68 32.78 -4.32
CA GLU A 1092 45.49 31.58 -4.62
C GLU A 1092 44.67 30.29 -4.82
N GLU A 1093 43.40 30.23 -4.42
CA GLU A 1093 42.49 29.10 -4.70
C GLU A 1093 41.83 29.19 -6.11
N ASP A 1094 41.97 30.32 -6.81
CA ASP A 1094 41.21 30.63 -8.03
C ASP A 1094 41.59 29.73 -9.23
N LYS A 1095 42.87 29.42 -9.46
CA LYS A 1095 43.31 28.71 -10.68
C LYS A 1095 42.84 27.25 -10.77
N ASN A 1096 42.79 26.52 -9.66
CA ASN A 1096 42.28 25.15 -9.64
C ASN A 1096 40.74 25.13 -9.71
N SER A 1097 40.09 26.18 -9.21
CA SER A 1097 38.63 26.32 -9.26
C SER A 1097 38.14 26.65 -10.67
N ASP A 1098 38.87 27.46 -11.44
CA ASP A 1098 38.52 27.84 -12.81
C ASP A 1098 38.56 26.62 -13.77
N GLU A 1099 39.51 25.69 -13.58
CA GLU A 1099 39.55 24.44 -14.35
C GLU A 1099 38.39 23.49 -14.00
N GLU A 1100 38.01 23.40 -12.71
CA GLU A 1100 36.86 22.60 -12.28
C GLU A 1100 35.53 23.21 -12.75
N ASP A 1101 35.38 24.53 -12.69
CA ASP A 1101 34.21 25.25 -13.19
C ASP A 1101 34.05 25.06 -14.70
N GLY A 1102 35.13 25.15 -15.48
CA GLY A 1102 35.12 24.88 -16.93
C GLY A 1102 34.69 23.44 -17.29
N LEU A 1103 35.12 22.43 -16.51
CA LEU A 1103 34.67 21.04 -16.69
C LEU A 1103 33.19 20.84 -16.33
N LEU A 1104 32.69 21.57 -15.31
CA LEU A 1104 31.28 21.57 -14.93
C LEU A 1104 30.41 22.28 -15.97
N GLU A 1105 30.88 23.38 -16.56
CA GLU A 1105 30.22 24.08 -17.65
C GLU A 1105 30.12 23.20 -18.90
N GLU A 1106 31.19 22.52 -19.31
CA GLU A 1106 31.16 21.55 -20.41
C GLU A 1106 30.20 20.38 -20.11
N GLN A 1107 30.14 19.94 -18.84
CA GLN A 1107 29.18 18.92 -18.42
C GLN A 1107 27.73 19.43 -18.50
N ILE A 1108 27.48 20.69 -18.13
CA ILE A 1108 26.16 21.33 -18.21
C ILE A 1108 25.74 21.47 -19.67
N GLU A 1109 26.62 21.89 -20.57
CA GLU A 1109 26.35 21.99 -22.01
C GLU A 1109 25.97 20.62 -22.61
N ARG A 1110 26.77 19.58 -22.34
CA ARG A 1110 26.44 18.20 -22.75
C ARG A 1110 25.13 17.68 -22.16
N LEU A 1111 24.77 18.09 -20.95
CA LEU A 1111 23.49 17.72 -20.33
C LEU A 1111 22.33 18.50 -20.93
N GLN A 1112 22.54 19.76 -21.31
CA GLN A 1112 21.56 20.61 -21.99
C GLN A 1112 21.19 20.02 -23.36
N GLU A 1113 22.18 19.66 -24.19
CA GLU A 1113 21.97 18.97 -25.47
C GLU A 1113 21.17 17.67 -25.29
N LYS A 1114 21.48 16.89 -24.24
CA LYS A 1114 20.75 15.65 -23.92
C LYS A 1114 19.31 15.91 -23.50
N VAL A 1115 19.03 17.00 -22.78
CA VAL A 1115 17.66 17.37 -22.40
C VAL A 1115 16.87 17.73 -23.66
N GLU A 1116 17.45 18.54 -24.55
CA GLU A 1116 16.80 18.97 -25.79
C GLU A 1116 16.51 17.78 -26.72
N SER A 1117 17.49 16.87 -26.87
CA SER A 1117 17.30 15.62 -27.60
C SER A 1117 16.19 14.75 -26.98
N ALA A 1118 16.19 14.55 -25.67
CA ALA A 1118 15.16 13.74 -25.00
C ALA A 1118 13.76 14.39 -25.05
N GLN A 1119 13.67 15.71 -24.96
CA GLN A 1119 12.42 16.47 -25.13
C GLN A 1119 11.92 16.38 -26.57
N SER A 1120 12.82 16.40 -27.55
CA SER A 1120 12.48 16.19 -28.96
C SER A 1120 11.92 14.78 -29.19
N GLU A 1121 12.56 13.74 -28.63
CA GLU A 1121 12.02 12.36 -28.67
C GLU A 1121 10.65 12.25 -28.02
N GLN A 1122 10.45 12.90 -26.87
CA GLN A 1122 9.16 12.95 -26.18
C GLN A 1122 8.08 13.63 -27.02
N LYS A 1123 8.39 14.80 -27.59
CA LYS A 1123 7.49 15.53 -28.48
C LYS A 1123 7.12 14.68 -29.70
N ASN A 1124 8.12 14.10 -30.37
CA ASN A 1124 7.91 13.24 -31.54
C ASN A 1124 7.06 12.01 -31.21
N LEU A 1125 7.24 11.40 -30.04
CA LEU A 1125 6.37 10.30 -29.59
C LEU A 1125 4.90 10.72 -29.52
N PHE A 1126 4.58 11.88 -28.95
CA PHE A 1126 3.21 12.39 -28.92
C PHE A 1126 2.69 12.72 -30.33
N LEU A 1127 3.50 13.36 -31.17
CA LEU A 1127 3.13 13.65 -32.56
C LEU A 1127 2.77 12.38 -33.33
N VAL A 1128 3.58 11.33 -33.22
CA VAL A 1128 3.30 10.03 -33.85
C VAL A 1128 1.98 9.44 -33.33
N ILE A 1129 1.75 9.46 -32.01
CA ILE A 1129 0.50 8.97 -31.42
C ILE A 1129 -0.71 9.74 -31.97
N PHE A 1130 -0.65 11.06 -32.00
CA PHE A 1130 -1.75 11.89 -32.50
C PHE A 1130 -1.98 11.72 -34.01
N GLN A 1131 -0.92 11.67 -34.82
CA GLN A 1131 -1.03 11.40 -36.25
C GLN A 1131 -1.72 10.06 -36.52
N ARG A 1132 -1.38 9.00 -35.78
CA ARG A 1132 -2.02 7.69 -35.93
C ARG A 1132 -3.50 7.70 -35.54
N PHE A 1133 -3.85 8.39 -34.45
CA PHE A 1133 -5.25 8.58 -34.08
C PHE A 1133 -6.04 9.35 -35.14
N ILE A 1134 -5.50 10.49 -35.60
CA ILE A 1134 -6.13 11.32 -36.64
C ILE A 1134 -6.36 10.49 -37.90
N MET A 1135 -5.35 9.75 -38.36
CA MET A 1135 -5.45 8.90 -39.55
C MET A 1135 -6.56 7.84 -39.41
N MET A 1136 -6.56 7.06 -38.32
CA MET A 1136 -7.54 5.99 -38.12
C MET A 1136 -8.97 6.50 -37.90
N LEU A 1137 -9.14 7.59 -37.16
CA LEU A 1137 -10.46 8.20 -36.94
C LEU A 1137 -11.00 8.81 -38.23
N THR A 1138 -10.15 9.50 -39.01
CA THR A 1138 -10.54 10.08 -40.30
C THR A 1138 -10.94 8.98 -41.28
N GLU A 1139 -10.14 7.91 -41.40
CA GLU A 1139 -10.47 6.75 -42.25
C GLU A 1139 -11.82 6.15 -41.88
N HIS A 1140 -12.09 5.98 -40.57
CA HIS A 1140 -13.36 5.46 -40.10
C HIS A 1140 -14.55 6.38 -40.43
N LEU A 1141 -14.42 7.68 -40.17
CA LEU A 1141 -15.47 8.66 -40.41
C LEU A 1141 -15.80 8.75 -41.91
N VAL A 1142 -14.78 8.87 -42.76
CA VAL A 1142 -14.95 8.90 -44.23
C VAL A 1142 -15.58 7.60 -44.73
N ARG A 1143 -15.18 6.44 -44.20
CA ARG A 1143 -15.76 5.14 -44.57
C ARG A 1143 -17.24 5.05 -44.16
N CYS A 1144 -17.60 5.54 -42.98
CA CYS A 1144 -18.99 5.53 -42.51
C CYS A 1144 -19.86 6.50 -43.31
N GLU A 1145 -19.36 7.70 -43.61
CA GLU A 1145 -20.03 8.69 -44.46
C GLU A 1145 -20.25 8.15 -45.87
N THR A 1146 -19.21 7.58 -46.49
CA THR A 1146 -19.29 6.96 -47.82
C THR A 1146 -20.25 5.77 -47.85
N GLY A 1147 -20.27 4.99 -46.77
CA GLY A 1147 -21.12 3.80 -46.64
C GLY A 1147 -22.55 4.08 -46.17
N GLY A 1148 -22.89 5.30 -45.76
CA GLY A 1148 -24.18 5.64 -45.16
C GLY A 1148 -24.48 4.89 -43.85
N VAL A 1149 -23.44 4.55 -43.09
CA VAL A 1149 -23.54 3.77 -41.83
C VAL A 1149 -23.28 4.70 -40.65
N ASP A 1150 -23.90 4.43 -39.50
CA ASP A 1150 -23.63 5.19 -38.27
C ASP A 1150 -22.15 5.05 -37.85
N PHE A 1151 -21.48 6.19 -37.67
CA PHE A 1151 -20.09 6.25 -37.23
C PHE A 1151 -19.95 5.87 -35.75
N ASN A 1152 -21.02 5.99 -34.95
CA ASN A 1152 -20.98 5.77 -33.51
C ASN A 1152 -20.96 4.28 -33.12
N THR A 1153 -19.93 3.59 -33.59
CA THR A 1153 -19.67 2.18 -33.31
C THR A 1153 -18.95 1.99 -31.97
N PRO A 1154 -19.00 0.79 -31.35
CA PRO A 1154 -18.20 0.49 -30.15
C PRO A 1154 -16.69 0.70 -30.36
N TRP A 1155 -16.20 0.41 -31.56
CA TRP A 1155 -14.81 0.68 -31.94
C TRP A 1155 -14.52 2.19 -31.95
N TYR A 1156 -15.40 3.00 -32.54
CA TYR A 1156 -15.25 4.45 -32.58
C TYR A 1156 -15.24 5.05 -31.18
N LYS A 1157 -16.21 4.67 -30.33
CA LYS A 1157 -16.27 5.08 -28.92
C LYS A 1157 -14.95 4.80 -28.19
N ASN A 1158 -14.42 3.57 -28.32
CA ASN A 1158 -13.12 3.27 -27.72
C ASN A 1158 -12.00 4.13 -28.34
N CYS A 1159 -11.92 4.25 -29.67
CA CYS A 1159 -10.85 4.98 -30.34
C CYS A 1159 -10.81 6.47 -29.94
N ILE A 1160 -11.96 7.16 -29.99
CA ILE A 1160 -12.05 8.60 -29.65
C ILE A 1160 -11.81 8.85 -28.16
N GLU A 1161 -12.32 7.99 -27.26
CA GLU A 1161 -12.10 8.13 -25.82
C GLU A 1161 -10.65 7.75 -25.42
N ARG A 1162 -9.95 6.94 -26.22
CA ARG A 1162 -8.51 6.68 -26.03
C ARG A 1162 -7.65 7.86 -26.47
N LEU A 1163 -8.04 8.58 -27.53
CA LEU A 1163 -7.44 9.88 -27.86
C LEU A 1163 -7.64 10.88 -26.70
N GLN A 1164 -8.86 11.00 -26.20
CA GLN A 1164 -9.18 11.80 -25.01
C GLN A 1164 -8.32 11.40 -23.80
N GLN A 1165 -8.13 10.09 -23.57
CA GLN A 1165 -7.30 9.58 -22.47
C GLN A 1165 -5.83 10.01 -22.57
N ILE A 1166 -5.24 10.12 -23.77
CA ILE A 1166 -3.88 10.64 -23.95
C ILE A 1166 -3.77 12.06 -23.41
N PHE A 1167 -4.72 12.94 -23.77
CA PHE A 1167 -4.78 14.30 -23.26
C PHE A 1167 -4.98 14.33 -21.74
N LEU A 1168 -5.94 13.56 -21.22
CA LEU A 1168 -6.22 13.52 -19.78
C LEU A 1168 -5.02 13.05 -18.94
N MET A 1169 -4.35 11.97 -19.36
CA MET A 1169 -3.26 11.39 -18.58
C MET A 1169 -1.93 12.16 -18.67
N HIS A 1170 -1.75 12.96 -19.72
CA HIS A 1170 -0.49 13.63 -20.02
C HIS A 1170 -0.62 15.14 -20.25
N HIS A 1171 -1.71 15.75 -19.77
CA HIS A 1171 -2.04 17.16 -20.01
C HIS A 1171 -0.87 18.12 -19.73
N GLN A 1172 -0.17 17.97 -18.60
CA GLN A 1172 0.95 18.85 -18.22
C GLN A 1172 2.11 18.83 -19.23
N THR A 1173 2.37 17.67 -19.85
CA THR A 1173 3.42 17.53 -20.86
C THR A 1173 2.93 18.05 -22.21
N ILE A 1174 1.70 17.72 -22.59
CA ILE A 1174 1.12 18.10 -23.89
C ILE A 1174 0.93 19.62 -23.99
N GLN A 1175 0.63 20.31 -22.88
CA GLN A 1175 0.52 21.77 -22.83
C GLN A 1175 1.79 22.48 -23.32
N GLN A 1176 2.97 21.87 -23.19
CA GLN A 1176 4.23 22.44 -23.69
C GLN A 1176 4.31 22.45 -25.23
N TYR A 1177 3.45 21.69 -25.90
CA TYR A 1177 3.49 21.49 -27.35
C TYR A 1177 2.26 22.07 -28.06
N MET A 1178 1.42 22.84 -27.35
CA MET A 1178 0.17 23.41 -27.88
C MET A 1178 0.36 24.09 -29.25
N VAL A 1179 1.31 25.02 -29.36
CA VAL A 1179 1.59 25.74 -30.63
C VAL A 1179 1.91 24.78 -31.79
N THR A 1180 2.63 23.70 -31.53
CA THR A 1180 2.92 22.71 -32.59
C THR A 1180 1.68 21.91 -32.96
N LEU A 1181 0.86 21.54 -31.97
CA LEU A 1181 -0.35 20.76 -32.18
C LEU A 1181 -1.40 21.54 -32.96
N GLU A 1182 -1.62 22.82 -32.64
CA GLU A 1182 -2.56 23.72 -33.34
C GLU A 1182 -2.16 23.92 -34.80
N ASN A 1183 -0.87 24.17 -35.04
CA ASN A 1183 -0.38 24.54 -36.37
C ASN A 1183 -0.20 23.34 -37.31
N LEU A 1184 0.12 22.15 -36.79
CA LEU A 1184 0.51 21.01 -37.63
C LEU A 1184 -0.47 19.84 -37.63
N LEU A 1185 -1.26 19.62 -36.56
CA LEU A 1185 -2.08 18.40 -36.42
C LEU A 1185 -3.57 18.70 -36.26
N PHE A 1186 -3.94 19.55 -35.30
CA PHE A 1186 -5.33 19.86 -34.98
C PHE A 1186 -5.73 21.19 -35.61
N THR A 1187 -5.62 21.26 -36.93
CA THR A 1187 -5.99 22.45 -37.73
C THR A 1187 -7.51 22.52 -37.93
N ALA A 1188 -8.00 23.65 -38.43
CA ALA A 1188 -9.41 23.86 -38.74
C ALA A 1188 -9.95 22.96 -39.87
N GLU A 1189 -9.08 22.30 -40.63
CA GLU A 1189 -9.44 21.38 -41.71
C GLU A 1189 -9.77 19.97 -41.22
N LEU A 1190 -9.42 19.65 -39.96
CA LEU A 1190 -9.68 18.37 -39.34
C LEU A 1190 -11.19 18.15 -39.12
N ASP A 1191 -11.66 16.91 -39.22
CA ASP A 1191 -13.05 16.59 -38.90
C ASP A 1191 -13.42 17.06 -37.47
N HIS A 1192 -14.59 17.70 -37.38
CA HIS A 1192 -15.06 18.36 -36.16
C HIS A 1192 -15.13 17.43 -34.94
N HIS A 1193 -15.37 16.13 -35.12
CA HIS A 1193 -15.41 15.18 -34.00
C HIS A 1193 -14.04 14.99 -33.35
N ILE A 1194 -12.98 14.94 -34.17
CA ILE A 1194 -11.61 14.79 -33.69
C ILE A 1194 -11.13 16.13 -33.10
N LEU A 1195 -11.44 17.24 -33.78
CA LEU A 1195 -11.08 18.58 -33.34
C LEU A 1195 -11.74 18.94 -31.99
N ALA A 1196 -12.97 18.46 -31.76
CA ALA A 1196 -13.68 18.66 -30.50
C ALA A 1196 -12.91 18.10 -29.29
N VAL A 1197 -12.23 16.96 -29.42
CA VAL A 1197 -11.42 16.39 -28.32
C VAL A 1197 -10.23 17.30 -27.98
N TYR A 1198 -9.64 17.93 -28.99
CA TYR A 1198 -8.57 18.89 -28.78
C TYR A 1198 -9.07 20.18 -28.14
N GLN A 1199 -10.18 20.75 -28.62
CA GLN A 1199 -10.82 21.94 -28.03
C GLN A 1199 -11.23 21.70 -26.57
N GLN A 1200 -11.75 20.51 -26.26
CA GLN A 1200 -12.02 20.06 -24.91
C GLN A 1200 -10.78 20.06 -24.02
N PHE A 1201 -9.64 19.59 -24.53
CA PHE A 1201 -8.36 19.63 -23.82
C PHE A 1201 -7.91 21.07 -23.54
N CYS A 1202 -8.01 21.96 -24.53
CA CYS A 1202 -7.68 23.38 -24.36
C CYS A 1202 -8.53 24.04 -23.27
N ALA A 1203 -9.83 23.72 -23.24
CA ALA A 1203 -10.79 24.24 -22.26
C ALA A 1203 -10.52 23.80 -20.79
N LEU A 1204 -9.53 22.93 -20.54
CA LEU A 1204 -9.12 22.57 -19.18
C LEU A 1204 -8.31 23.68 -18.49
N GLN A 1205 -7.67 24.59 -19.23
CA GLN A 1205 -6.85 25.67 -18.69
C GLN A 1205 -7.12 27.05 -19.32
N MET A 1206 -7.92 27.11 -20.39
CA MET A 1206 -8.34 28.38 -21.02
C MET A 1206 -9.48 29.07 -20.29
#